data_AF-A0AAU1Z022-F1
#
_entry.id   AF-A0AAU1Z022-F1
#
_cell.length_a   1.000
_cell.length_b   1.000
_cell.length_c   1.000
_cell.angle_alpha   90.00
_cell.angle_beta   90.00
_cell.angle_gamma   90.00
#
_symmetry.space_group_name_H-M   'P 1'
#
loop_
_entity.id
_entity.type
_entity.pdbx_description
1 polymer ?
#
loop_
_entity_poly.entity_id
_entity_poly.type
_entity_poly.pdbx_seq_one_letter_code
_entity_poly.pdbx_strand_id
1 'polypeptide(L)'
;MRNLSKRPLWASVAAASVTAVVALGGLGALPAHATPAAQSGPVVSPEVLRAMQRDFRLSADQVRDRVADEAAAGRAATLIRGRVGDRVAGMWFDASTGRLNAAVSSAADAALVRDAGAVARHARYGPAELAATARTVTREIGAGVAGVVSWGPDVRNDRIDVTVDRTARDASTDALVARLAALGDVVHVTETSGSPRQQSDAVGGEKWVPGSESPCSIGFPATRTAGGSKTFLTAGHCTNDVNQPAYGKDGTRMGTSNKDGQSSINGPEGDMGVVDVDQSGWNLAPTVAGDSNHAAITVTGSADAVVGTAICRSGQTTGMQCGEVTKVDQTVDYGNVTINGLSYSSACSAGGDSGGSYVTATGGKAVGLHSGGGSATCTSGSGEKFTIFQPVIEALTRFKLTLVTSAPQPGNVTVSAVSAQNGVIGARIPELKNSAEGGAAPYTWSATGLPAGLAIASQTGTVTGTPTTAGTSNVTVTATDSAGKTGSAAFSWTITTAGTALSVTNPGSQSSTVGSAAGLTVKATGGAAPYTWSATGLPAGLAIGSATGTVTGTTTTAGTSSVTVTATDSAGKTASATFSWTVSTVTGTSPVLQNPGNQVVYIGKPVTLALQATGGTKPYAFRATGLPAGLSINAATGVVTGSPTSWGFGAGTLTVTDAAGKSSSVSVTWNVYF
;
A
#
# COMPACT_ATOMS: atom_id res chain seq x y z
N MET A 1 -71.74 -9.12 51.91
CA MET A 1 -71.02 -10.38 52.21
C MET A 1 -69.61 -10.26 51.63
N ARG A 2 -68.59 -10.82 52.32
CA ARG A 2 -67.39 -11.54 51.84
C ARG A 2 -66.83 -11.15 50.44
N ASN A 3 -65.54 -10.87 50.23
CA ASN A 3 -64.28 -11.24 50.92
C ASN A 3 -63.13 -10.33 50.38
N LEU A 4 -61.83 -10.31 50.81
CA LEU A 4 -61.02 -11.03 51.81
C LEU A 4 -59.70 -10.23 52.10
N SER A 5 -59.06 -10.46 53.26
CA SER A 5 -57.58 -10.51 53.45
C SER A 5 -56.72 -9.23 53.41
N LYS A 6 -55.70 -8.99 54.27
CA LYS A 6 -55.24 -9.57 55.57
C LYS A 6 -54.37 -8.54 56.34
N ARG A 7 -54.01 -8.84 57.59
CA ARG A 7 -53.21 -8.02 58.55
C ARG A 7 -51.69 -8.06 58.26
N PRO A 8 -50.87 -7.23 58.95
CA PRO A 8 -50.25 -7.71 60.22
C PRO A 8 -50.39 -6.75 61.43
N LEU A 9 -49.78 -7.12 62.56
CA LEU A 9 -49.70 -6.39 63.84
C LEU A 9 -48.48 -6.95 64.64
N TRP A 10 -48.34 -6.60 65.94
CA TRP A 10 -47.24 -6.92 66.88
C TRP A 10 -45.97 -6.03 66.64
N ALA A 11 -45.43 -5.21 67.55
CA ALA A 11 -45.15 -5.25 69.02
C ALA A 11 -43.72 -5.79 69.35
N SER A 12 -42.97 -5.33 70.37
CA SER A 12 -43.02 -4.12 71.22
C SER A 12 -41.74 -4.00 72.12
N VAL A 13 -41.24 -2.77 72.34
CA VAL A 13 -40.58 -2.26 73.59
C VAL A 13 -39.16 -2.74 74.03
N ALA A 14 -38.34 -1.75 74.43
CA ALA A 14 -37.18 -1.78 75.37
C ALA A 14 -35.83 -2.46 74.98
N ALA A 15 -34.68 -2.18 75.65
CA ALA A 15 -34.13 -0.93 76.25
C ALA A 15 -32.69 -1.14 76.80
N ALA A 16 -31.98 -0.02 77.05
CA ALA A 16 -30.87 0.18 78.01
C ALA A 16 -29.44 -0.33 77.71
N SER A 17 -28.47 0.43 78.24
CA SER A 17 -27.01 0.40 77.98
C SER A 17 -26.22 -0.23 79.13
N VAL A 18 -24.98 -0.67 78.87
CA VAL A 18 -23.92 -0.90 79.91
C VAL A 18 -22.55 -0.41 79.38
N THR A 19 -21.62 -0.07 80.28
CA THR A 19 -20.30 0.54 79.99
C THR A 19 -19.19 -0.10 80.84
N ALA A 20 -17.99 -0.37 80.29
CA ALA A 20 -16.74 -0.51 81.07
C ALA A 20 -15.43 -0.58 80.22
N VAL A 21 -14.46 0.28 80.59
CA VAL A 21 -12.99 0.09 80.83
C VAL A 21 -12.36 -1.28 80.43
N VAL A 22 -11.12 -1.44 79.92
CA VAL A 22 -9.78 -0.79 80.14
C VAL A 22 -8.92 -0.90 78.83
N ALA A 23 -7.63 -0.52 78.65
CA ALA A 23 -6.49 -0.08 79.47
C ALA A 23 -5.54 0.91 78.71
N LEU A 24 -4.26 1.04 79.12
CA LEU A 24 -3.18 1.81 78.45
C LEU A 24 -2.06 0.90 77.91
N GLY A 25 -1.33 1.33 76.87
CA GLY A 25 -0.04 0.73 76.49
C GLY A 25 0.70 1.39 75.32
N GLY A 26 1.87 1.99 75.61
CA GLY A 26 2.91 2.30 74.62
C GLY A 26 2.79 3.64 73.86
N LEU A 27 3.91 4.38 73.77
CA LEU A 27 4.03 5.52 72.85
C LEU A 27 4.46 5.02 71.46
N GLY A 28 3.75 5.45 70.42
CA GLY A 28 4.18 5.39 69.03
C GLY A 28 4.03 6.79 68.41
N ALA A 29 5.04 7.24 67.65
CA ALA A 29 4.99 8.56 67.02
C ALA A 29 3.86 8.63 65.99
N LEU A 30 3.03 9.67 66.07
CA LEU A 30 2.04 9.95 65.02
C LEU A 30 2.78 10.24 63.70
N PRO A 31 2.46 9.55 62.59
CA PRO A 31 2.97 9.95 61.30
C PRO A 31 2.46 11.35 60.97
N ALA A 32 3.31 12.18 60.38
CA ALA A 32 2.90 13.48 59.85
C ALA A 32 1.71 13.27 58.91
N HIS A 33 0.67 14.08 59.05
CA HIS A 33 -0.51 13.98 58.18
C HIS A 33 -0.06 14.23 56.74
N ALA A 34 -0.14 13.19 55.91
CA ALA A 34 0.18 13.31 54.50
C ALA A 34 -0.72 14.39 53.89
N THR A 35 -0.12 15.43 53.32
CA THR A 35 -0.84 16.37 52.45
C THR A 35 -1.63 15.57 51.42
N PRO A 36 -2.93 15.83 51.23
CA PRO A 36 -3.74 15.08 50.27
C PRO A 36 -3.05 15.10 48.92
N ALA A 37 -2.76 13.91 48.37
CA ALA A 37 -2.17 13.82 47.05
C ALA A 37 -3.07 14.57 46.07
N ALA A 38 -2.49 15.52 45.32
CA ALA A 38 -3.24 16.33 44.38
C ALA A 38 -3.98 15.39 43.42
N GLN A 39 -5.32 15.47 43.42
CA GLN A 39 -6.14 14.60 42.59
C GLN A 39 -5.73 14.81 41.13
N SER A 40 -5.26 13.74 40.48
CA SER A 40 -4.89 13.78 39.07
C SER A 40 -6.09 14.28 38.27
N GLY A 41 -5.94 15.44 37.62
CA GLY A 41 -7.00 16.07 36.84
C GLY A 41 -7.51 15.15 35.72
N PRO A 42 -8.71 15.41 35.16
CA PRO A 42 -9.28 14.55 34.14
C PRO A 42 -8.34 14.41 32.93
N VAL A 43 -8.07 13.18 32.51
CA VAL A 43 -7.14 12.90 31.41
C VAL A 43 -7.81 13.24 30.08
N VAL A 44 -7.38 14.35 29.46
CA VAL A 44 -7.81 14.75 28.12
C VAL A 44 -6.98 14.00 27.08
N SER A 45 -7.63 13.34 26.10
CA SER A 45 -6.91 12.67 25.02
C SER A 45 -6.23 13.67 24.07
N PRO A 46 -5.12 13.32 23.39
CA PRO A 46 -4.45 14.21 22.46
C PRO A 46 -5.35 14.76 21.34
N GLU A 47 -6.34 13.97 20.92
CA GLU A 47 -7.32 14.31 19.89
C GLU A 47 -8.32 15.36 20.40
N VAL A 48 -8.88 15.15 21.59
CA VAL A 48 -9.80 16.10 22.22
C VAL A 48 -9.07 17.39 22.60
N LEU A 49 -7.83 17.29 23.07
CA LEU A 49 -6.96 18.44 23.35
C LEU A 49 -6.79 19.30 22.08
N ARG A 50 -6.38 18.70 20.96
CA ARG A 50 -6.23 19.42 19.67
C ARG A 50 -7.54 20.06 19.20
N ALA A 51 -8.67 19.36 19.34
CA ALA A 51 -9.98 19.90 18.98
C ALA A 51 -10.38 21.10 19.85
N MET A 52 -10.30 20.98 21.18
CA MET A 52 -10.65 22.08 22.11
C MET A 52 -9.73 23.30 21.96
N GLN A 53 -8.44 23.09 21.70
CA GLN A 53 -7.52 24.18 21.39
C GLN A 53 -7.90 24.93 20.11
N ARG A 54 -8.29 24.21 19.04
CA ARG A 54 -8.73 24.79 17.76
C ARG A 54 -10.05 25.54 17.91
N ASP A 55 -11.07 24.89 18.47
CA ASP A 55 -12.46 25.35 18.40
C ASP A 55 -12.79 26.43 19.45
N PHE A 56 -12.25 26.29 20.66
CA PHE A 56 -12.40 27.30 21.72
C PHE A 56 -11.24 28.31 21.77
N ARG A 57 -10.24 28.17 20.89
CA ARG A 57 -9.05 29.05 20.79
C ARG A 57 -8.23 29.12 22.09
N LEU A 58 -8.09 27.98 22.77
CA LEU A 58 -7.42 27.83 24.06
C LEU A 58 -5.99 27.29 23.93
N SER A 59 -5.12 27.62 24.89
CA SER A 59 -3.85 26.94 25.10
C SER A 59 -4.06 25.51 25.64
N ALA A 60 -3.03 24.66 25.57
CA ALA A 60 -3.11 23.30 26.07
C ALA A 60 -3.36 23.24 27.60
N ASP A 61 -2.86 24.22 28.35
CA ASP A 61 -3.13 24.37 29.79
C ASP A 61 -4.54 24.90 30.04
N GLN A 62 -4.98 25.93 29.30
CA GLN A 62 -6.36 26.43 29.39
C GLN A 62 -7.41 25.35 29.07
N VAL A 63 -7.10 24.36 28.21
CA VAL A 63 -7.97 23.18 28.00
C VAL A 63 -7.96 22.26 29.23
N ARG A 64 -6.81 22.02 29.86
CA ARG A 64 -6.71 21.22 31.09
C ARG A 64 -7.48 21.86 32.24
N ASP A 65 -7.28 23.15 32.46
CA ASP A 65 -7.96 23.95 33.48
C ASP A 65 -9.48 23.95 33.23
N ARG A 66 -9.90 24.22 31.98
CA ARG A 66 -11.31 24.18 31.57
C ARG A 66 -11.98 22.84 31.88
N VAL A 67 -11.33 21.72 31.60
CA VAL A 67 -11.90 20.38 31.85
C VAL A 67 -11.90 20.05 33.35
N ALA A 68 -10.92 20.53 34.13
CA ALA A 68 -10.92 20.41 35.59
C ALA A 68 -12.07 21.22 36.23
N ASP A 69 -12.32 22.44 35.76
CA ASP A 69 -13.42 23.30 36.19
C ASP A 69 -14.80 22.73 35.80
N GLU A 70 -14.96 22.20 34.58
CA GLU A 70 -16.19 21.50 34.18
C GLU A 70 -16.44 20.25 35.04
N ALA A 71 -15.39 19.50 35.38
CA ALA A 71 -15.52 18.36 36.31
C ALA A 71 -15.89 18.82 37.74
N ALA A 72 -15.39 19.97 38.20
CA ALA A 72 -15.78 20.57 39.47
C ALA A 72 -17.24 21.05 39.44
N ALA A 73 -17.66 21.70 38.34
CA ALA A 73 -19.03 22.12 38.10
C ALA A 73 -20.01 20.92 38.05
N GLY A 74 -19.61 19.79 37.46
CA GLY A 74 -20.38 18.55 37.47
C GLY A 74 -20.60 18.00 38.89
N ARG A 75 -19.57 18.02 39.74
CA ARG A 75 -19.69 17.64 41.17
C ARG A 75 -20.62 18.59 41.93
N ALA A 76 -20.45 19.90 41.73
CA ALA A 76 -21.30 20.93 42.34
C ALA A 76 -22.78 20.77 41.94
N ALA A 77 -23.07 20.55 40.65
CA ALA A 77 -24.44 20.37 40.14
C ALA A 77 -25.13 19.15 40.75
N THR A 78 -24.40 18.06 41.01
CA THR A 78 -24.92 16.86 41.69
C THR A 78 -25.26 17.14 43.15
N LEU A 79 -24.40 17.84 43.89
CA LEU A 79 -24.67 18.25 45.27
C LEU A 79 -25.85 19.22 45.37
N ILE A 80 -25.99 20.15 44.42
CA ILE A 80 -27.12 21.09 44.35
C ILE A 80 -28.43 20.33 44.11
N ARG A 81 -28.48 19.42 43.13
CA ARG A 81 -29.68 18.59 42.90
C ARG A 81 -30.07 17.79 44.14
N GLY A 82 -29.10 17.18 44.84
CA GLY A 82 -29.35 16.38 46.04
C GLY A 82 -29.79 17.18 47.29
N ARG A 83 -29.52 18.50 47.35
CA ARG A 83 -29.80 19.35 48.54
C ARG A 83 -30.88 20.40 48.32
N VAL A 84 -30.92 21.00 47.13
CA VAL A 84 -31.90 22.02 46.74
C VAL A 84 -33.14 21.36 46.11
N GLY A 85 -32.94 20.26 45.35
CA GLY A 85 -34.01 19.59 44.61
C GLY A 85 -34.60 20.47 43.50
N ASP A 86 -35.89 20.29 43.21
CA ASP A 86 -36.63 21.00 42.15
C ASP A 86 -36.83 22.51 42.40
N ARG A 87 -36.18 23.06 43.43
CA ARG A 87 -36.23 24.48 43.83
C ARG A 87 -35.11 25.32 43.19
N VAL A 88 -34.22 24.70 42.41
CA VAL A 88 -33.26 25.40 41.55
C VAL A 88 -33.94 25.77 40.21
N ALA A 89 -34.02 27.06 39.90
CA ALA A 89 -34.64 27.57 38.66
C ALA A 89 -33.84 27.15 37.41
N GLY A 90 -32.52 27.02 37.56
CA GLY A 90 -31.64 26.46 36.54
C GLY A 90 -30.17 26.52 36.95
N MET A 91 -29.31 25.88 36.17
CA MET A 91 -27.86 25.86 36.40
C MET A 91 -27.12 26.00 35.07
N TRP A 92 -26.01 26.74 35.06
CA TRP A 92 -25.16 26.88 33.89
C TRP A 92 -23.69 26.98 34.27
N PHE A 93 -22.80 26.51 33.40
CA PHE A 93 -21.38 26.76 33.51
C PHE A 93 -21.03 28.12 32.90
N ASP A 94 -20.19 28.90 33.58
CA ASP A 94 -19.64 30.15 33.09
C ASP A 94 -18.16 29.97 32.72
N ALA A 95 -17.91 30.03 31.41
CA ALA A 95 -16.60 29.87 30.80
C ALA A 95 -15.58 30.93 31.24
N SER A 96 -16.04 32.11 31.65
CA SER A 96 -15.18 33.24 32.01
C SER A 96 -14.70 33.21 33.46
N THR A 97 -15.41 32.49 34.33
CA THR A 97 -15.10 32.40 35.77
C THR A 97 -14.75 30.99 36.25
N GLY A 98 -14.82 29.97 35.38
CA GLY A 98 -14.50 28.58 35.73
C GLY A 98 -15.54 27.92 36.65
N ARG A 99 -16.74 28.49 36.78
CA ARG A 99 -17.70 28.09 37.83
C ARG A 99 -19.10 27.77 37.33
N LEU A 100 -19.69 26.77 37.99
CA LEU A 100 -21.13 26.58 37.96
C LEU A 100 -21.83 27.76 38.62
N ASN A 101 -22.85 28.28 37.97
CA ASN A 101 -23.83 29.21 38.51
C ASN A 101 -25.16 28.46 38.68
N ALA A 102 -25.91 28.76 39.73
CA ALA A 102 -27.24 28.20 39.96
C ALA A 102 -28.22 29.27 40.42
N ALA A 103 -29.37 29.35 39.76
CA ALA A 103 -30.42 30.31 40.01
C ALA A 103 -31.40 29.78 41.08
N VAL A 104 -31.59 30.52 42.16
CA VAL A 104 -32.43 30.17 43.31
C VAL A 104 -33.09 31.41 43.90
N SER A 105 -34.34 31.29 44.36
CA SER A 105 -35.13 32.43 44.90
C SER A 105 -35.04 32.61 46.41
N SER A 106 -34.36 31.71 47.15
CA SER A 106 -34.26 31.78 48.62
C SER A 106 -32.82 31.94 49.10
N ALA A 107 -32.64 32.68 50.21
CA ALA A 107 -31.34 32.86 50.85
C ALA A 107 -30.76 31.55 51.42
N ALA A 108 -31.62 30.62 51.87
CA ALA A 108 -31.21 29.31 52.36
C ALA A 108 -30.66 28.43 51.23
N ASP A 109 -31.31 28.43 50.07
CA ASP A 109 -30.84 27.68 48.90
C ASP A 109 -29.59 28.33 48.30
N ALA A 110 -29.49 29.65 48.34
CA ALA A 110 -28.26 30.36 48.00
C ALA A 110 -27.09 30.01 48.94
N ALA A 111 -27.35 29.60 50.18
CA ALA A 111 -26.31 29.04 51.06
C ALA A 111 -25.92 27.61 50.64
N LEU A 112 -26.91 26.72 50.40
CA LEU A 112 -26.67 25.34 49.93
C LEU A 112 -25.91 25.27 48.60
N VAL A 113 -26.18 26.20 47.68
CA VAL A 113 -25.47 26.35 46.39
C VAL A 113 -24.01 26.75 46.59
N ARG A 114 -23.73 27.68 47.52
CA ARG A 114 -22.36 28.11 47.84
C ARG A 114 -21.57 27.01 48.56
N ASP A 115 -22.20 26.28 49.48
CA ASP A 115 -21.60 25.11 50.15
C ASP A 115 -21.28 23.98 49.16
N ALA A 116 -22.08 23.81 48.10
CA ALA A 116 -21.78 22.93 46.98
C ALA A 116 -20.66 23.46 46.04
N GLY A 117 -20.05 24.61 46.35
CA GLY A 117 -18.94 25.21 45.58
C GLY A 117 -19.35 26.12 44.41
N ALA A 118 -20.65 26.30 44.16
CA ALA A 118 -21.17 27.07 43.02
C ALA A 118 -21.49 28.53 43.36
N VAL A 119 -21.71 29.34 42.31
CA VAL A 119 -22.14 30.73 42.43
C VAL A 119 -23.67 30.79 42.48
N ALA A 120 -24.21 31.14 43.64
CA ALA A 120 -25.64 31.40 43.77
C ALA A 120 -26.03 32.69 43.05
N ARG A 121 -27.04 32.61 42.17
CA ARG A 121 -27.69 33.74 41.50
C ARG A 121 -29.13 33.83 41.98
N HIS A 122 -29.63 35.06 42.14
CA HIS A 122 -31.01 35.30 42.53
C HIS A 122 -31.94 35.05 41.35
N ALA A 123 -32.87 34.09 41.48
CA ALA A 123 -33.97 33.91 40.53
C ALA A 123 -35.16 34.78 40.96
N ARG A 124 -35.57 35.72 40.10
CA ARG A 124 -36.81 36.50 40.26
C ARG A 124 -38.04 35.62 40.08
N TYR A 125 -37.97 34.62 39.19
CA TYR A 125 -39.05 33.67 38.95
C TYR A 125 -38.72 32.27 39.49
N GLY A 126 -39.74 31.56 39.96
CA GLY A 126 -39.55 30.19 40.45
C GLY A 126 -39.48 29.15 39.31
N PRO A 127 -38.83 27.98 39.49
CA PRO A 127 -38.87 26.88 38.51
C PRO A 127 -40.31 26.46 38.16
N ALA A 128 -41.20 26.43 39.16
CA ALA A 128 -42.62 26.12 38.96
C ALA A 128 -43.37 27.17 38.11
N GLU A 129 -42.96 28.42 38.21
CA GLU A 129 -43.54 29.57 37.50
C GLU A 129 -43.04 29.63 36.06
N LEU A 130 -41.72 29.53 35.82
CA LEU A 130 -41.14 29.37 34.49
C LEU A 130 -41.76 28.16 33.77
N ALA A 131 -41.91 27.02 34.46
CA ALA A 131 -42.58 25.85 33.88
C ALA A 131 -44.09 26.08 33.60
N ALA A 132 -44.78 26.92 34.37
CA ALA A 132 -46.18 27.29 34.10
C ALA A 132 -46.29 28.23 32.90
N THR A 133 -45.42 29.24 32.81
CA THR A 133 -45.30 30.15 31.65
C THR A 133 -44.97 29.36 30.39
N ALA A 134 -43.99 28.45 30.42
CA ALA A 134 -43.65 27.59 29.29
C ALA A 134 -44.85 26.74 28.81
N ARG A 135 -45.64 26.15 29.72
CA ARG A 135 -46.88 25.43 29.37
C ARG A 135 -47.95 26.34 28.76
N THR A 136 -47.99 27.62 29.14
CA THR A 136 -48.87 28.62 28.52
C THR A 136 -48.38 29.01 27.14
N VAL A 137 -47.09 29.30 26.95
CA VAL A 137 -46.48 29.58 25.64
C VAL A 137 -46.73 28.43 24.65
N THR A 138 -46.51 27.17 25.05
CA THR A 138 -46.83 25.98 24.23
C THR A 138 -48.32 25.95 23.81
N ARG A 139 -49.24 26.33 24.70
CA ARG A 139 -50.68 26.36 24.40
C ARG A 139 -51.06 27.50 23.45
N GLU A 140 -50.42 28.65 23.56
CA GLU A 140 -50.63 29.80 22.66
C GLU A 140 -50.12 29.55 21.23
N ILE A 141 -49.08 28.70 21.08
CA ILE A 141 -48.53 28.24 19.80
C ILE A 141 -49.36 27.08 19.22
N GLY A 142 -49.93 26.22 20.07
CA GLY A 142 -50.90 25.20 19.67
C GLY A 142 -50.35 24.18 18.68
N ALA A 143 -51.01 24.03 17.53
CA ALA A 143 -50.60 23.11 16.46
C ALA A 143 -49.45 23.65 15.58
N GLY A 144 -48.98 24.87 15.82
CA GLY A 144 -47.97 25.56 15.04
C GLY A 144 -48.44 26.94 14.58
N VAL A 145 -47.50 27.88 14.51
CA VAL A 145 -47.68 29.25 14.01
C VAL A 145 -46.51 29.55 13.08
N ALA A 146 -46.76 30.27 11.98
CA ALA A 146 -45.70 30.60 11.02
C ALA A 146 -44.52 31.32 11.68
N GLY A 147 -43.31 31.10 11.18
CA GLY A 147 -42.09 31.73 11.70
C GLY A 147 -41.67 31.34 13.13
N VAL A 148 -42.47 30.62 13.93
CA VAL A 148 -42.05 30.21 15.28
C VAL A 148 -40.99 29.11 15.20
N VAL A 149 -39.83 29.38 15.80
CA VAL A 149 -38.61 28.56 15.66
C VAL A 149 -38.37 27.65 16.86
N SER A 150 -38.48 28.19 18.08
CA SER A 150 -38.27 27.44 19.32
C SER A 150 -38.82 28.22 20.52
N TRP A 151 -39.13 27.54 21.62
CA TRP A 151 -39.48 28.19 22.87
C TRP A 151 -39.06 27.36 24.09
N GLY A 152 -38.68 28.02 25.19
CA GLY A 152 -38.23 27.33 26.40
C GLY A 152 -37.54 28.23 27.43
N PRO A 153 -37.14 27.69 28.59
CA PRO A 153 -36.53 28.46 29.67
C PRO A 153 -35.08 28.87 29.35
N ASP A 154 -34.85 30.17 29.22
CA ASP A 154 -33.54 30.81 29.23
C ASP A 154 -33.11 31.02 30.68
N VAL A 155 -32.54 29.96 31.26
CA VAL A 155 -32.12 29.92 32.68
C VAL A 155 -30.97 30.88 33.02
N ARG A 156 -30.31 31.51 32.03
CA ARG A 156 -29.25 32.50 32.27
C ARG A 156 -29.83 33.89 32.50
N ASN A 157 -30.93 34.22 31.83
CA ASN A 157 -31.62 35.50 31.92
C ASN A 157 -32.95 35.43 32.70
N ASP A 158 -33.24 34.27 33.32
CA ASP A 158 -34.40 34.02 34.18
C ASP A 158 -35.75 34.34 33.51
N ARG A 159 -36.00 33.71 32.36
CA ARG A 159 -37.16 33.99 31.49
C ARG A 159 -37.51 32.80 30.58
N ILE A 160 -38.65 32.88 29.90
CA ILE A 160 -38.96 32.03 28.74
C ILE A 160 -38.61 32.80 27.46
N ASP A 161 -37.74 32.23 26.63
CA ASP A 161 -37.50 32.74 25.27
C ASP A 161 -38.49 32.10 24.28
N VAL A 162 -38.92 32.87 23.29
CA VAL A 162 -39.63 32.42 22.09
C VAL A 162 -38.92 32.99 20.87
N THR A 163 -38.27 32.13 20.12
CA THR A 163 -37.50 32.50 18.95
C THR A 163 -38.41 32.53 17.71
N VAL A 164 -38.32 33.59 16.89
CA VAL A 164 -39.15 33.81 15.70
C VAL A 164 -38.29 34.19 14.48
N ASP A 165 -38.46 33.50 13.35
CA ASP A 165 -37.83 33.83 12.08
C ASP A 165 -38.56 34.99 11.39
N ARG A 166 -37.93 36.17 11.38
CA ARG A 166 -38.47 37.40 10.78
C ARG A 166 -38.66 37.32 9.26
N THR A 167 -38.17 36.27 8.60
CA THR A 167 -38.38 36.04 7.16
C THR A 167 -39.61 35.17 6.86
N ALA A 168 -40.12 34.44 7.86
CA ALA A 168 -41.33 33.61 7.78
C ALA A 168 -42.46 34.11 8.70
N ARG A 169 -42.33 35.35 9.20
CA ARG A 169 -43.28 36.06 10.06
C ARG A 169 -44.48 36.57 9.24
N ASP A 170 -45.68 36.26 9.69
CA ASP A 170 -46.96 36.69 9.11
C ASP A 170 -47.95 37.23 10.17
N ALA A 171 -49.19 37.53 9.76
CA ALA A 171 -50.23 38.03 10.66
C ALA A 171 -50.62 37.05 11.79
N SER A 172 -50.43 35.74 11.61
CA SER A 172 -50.64 34.75 12.69
C SER A 172 -49.50 34.81 13.71
N THR A 173 -48.29 35.07 13.23
CA THR A 173 -47.08 35.31 14.03
C THR A 173 -47.21 36.61 14.83
N ASP A 174 -47.66 37.69 14.20
CA ASP A 174 -47.91 38.98 14.86
C ASP A 174 -48.98 38.86 15.95
N ALA A 175 -50.08 38.16 15.65
CA ALA A 175 -51.15 37.89 16.62
C ALA A 175 -50.64 37.03 17.80
N LEU A 176 -49.72 36.09 17.56
CA LEU A 176 -49.06 35.33 18.64
C LEU A 176 -48.14 36.23 19.47
N VAL A 177 -47.25 37.02 18.85
CA VAL A 177 -46.32 37.91 19.55
C VAL A 177 -47.09 38.91 20.44
N ALA A 178 -48.23 39.42 19.99
CA ALA A 178 -49.11 40.26 20.80
C ALA A 178 -49.69 39.53 22.03
N ARG A 179 -50.09 38.25 21.90
CA ARG A 179 -50.55 37.44 23.05
C ARG A 179 -49.41 37.08 24.00
N LEU A 180 -48.22 36.79 23.48
CA LEU A 180 -47.03 36.50 24.28
C LEU A 180 -46.58 37.73 25.09
N ALA A 181 -46.64 38.93 24.51
CA ALA A 181 -46.35 40.18 25.23
C ALA A 181 -47.30 40.43 26.41
N ALA A 182 -48.55 39.97 26.33
CA ALA A 182 -49.52 40.03 27.43
C ALA A 182 -49.20 39.09 28.61
N LEU A 183 -48.22 38.18 28.48
CA LEU A 183 -47.72 37.33 29.57
C LEU A 183 -46.68 38.05 30.46
N GLY A 184 -46.28 39.29 30.12
CA GLY A 184 -45.34 40.10 30.88
C GLY A 184 -43.87 39.78 30.62
N ASP A 185 -42.97 40.41 31.38
CA ASP A 185 -41.52 40.38 31.18
C ASP A 185 -40.84 39.04 31.52
N VAL A 186 -41.62 38.03 31.94
CA VAL A 186 -41.19 36.62 32.03
C VAL A 186 -41.14 35.93 30.67
N VAL A 187 -41.74 36.50 29.61
CA VAL A 187 -41.61 36.03 28.22
C VAL A 187 -40.86 37.05 27.38
N HIS A 188 -39.89 36.57 26.58
CA HIS A 188 -39.15 37.37 25.63
C HIS A 188 -39.26 36.77 24.23
N VAL A 189 -39.40 37.63 23.21
CA VAL A 189 -39.40 37.20 21.80
C VAL A 189 -38.06 37.58 21.18
N THR A 190 -37.29 36.58 20.75
CA THR A 190 -35.99 36.75 20.08
C THR A 190 -36.16 36.59 18.57
N GLU A 191 -35.79 37.60 17.78
CA GLU A 191 -35.83 37.49 16.31
C GLU A 191 -34.57 36.82 15.74
N THR A 192 -34.77 35.87 14.82
CA THR A 192 -33.74 35.27 13.96
C THR A 192 -34.08 35.52 12.48
N SER A 193 -33.18 35.18 11.56
CA SER A 193 -33.45 35.06 10.13
C SER A 193 -32.97 33.73 9.57
N GLY A 194 -33.12 32.68 10.38
CA GLY A 194 -32.75 31.32 10.04
C GLY A 194 -33.53 30.34 10.90
N SER A 195 -34.50 29.69 10.29
CA SER A 195 -35.24 28.58 10.87
C SER A 195 -34.36 27.32 10.98
N PRO A 196 -34.34 26.62 12.13
CA PRO A 196 -33.68 25.33 12.27
C PRO A 196 -34.21 24.32 11.25
N ARG A 197 -33.33 23.46 10.78
CA ARG A 197 -33.67 22.28 9.97
C ARG A 197 -33.17 21.06 10.73
N GLN A 198 -33.95 19.98 10.75
CA GLN A 198 -33.38 18.68 11.06
C GLN A 198 -32.31 18.39 10.02
N GLN A 199 -31.12 18.01 10.48
CA GLN A 199 -30.01 17.62 9.61
C GLN A 199 -30.06 16.11 9.44
N SER A 200 -30.46 15.68 8.25
CA SER A 200 -30.52 14.28 7.85
C SER A 200 -29.50 14.03 6.75
N ASP A 201 -28.72 12.97 6.86
CA ASP A 201 -27.75 12.62 5.82
C ASP A 201 -28.38 11.65 4.84
N ALA A 202 -28.17 11.87 3.54
CA ALA A 202 -28.35 10.84 2.54
C ALA A 202 -27.19 9.85 2.68
N VAL A 203 -27.51 8.63 3.11
CA VAL A 203 -26.60 7.52 3.39
C VAL A 203 -26.96 6.35 2.46
N GLY A 204 -25.98 5.64 1.91
CA GLY A 204 -26.24 4.46 1.10
C GLY A 204 -27.01 3.38 1.89
N GLY A 205 -27.92 2.66 1.26
CA GLY A 205 -28.73 1.59 1.85
C GLY A 205 -29.96 2.04 2.62
N GLU A 206 -30.16 3.34 2.86
CA GLU A 206 -31.33 3.87 3.58
C GLU A 206 -32.54 4.12 2.67
N LYS A 207 -33.74 4.20 3.28
CA LYS A 207 -34.98 4.55 2.58
C LYS A 207 -34.90 5.90 1.88
N TRP A 208 -35.42 5.94 0.67
CA TRP A 208 -36.08 7.10 0.11
C TRP A 208 -37.42 6.71 -0.53
N VAL A 209 -38.29 7.68 -0.80
CA VAL A 209 -39.61 7.47 -1.42
C VAL A 209 -39.71 8.32 -2.69
N PRO A 210 -39.98 7.72 -3.87
CA PRO A 210 -40.38 8.43 -5.07
C PRO A 210 -41.84 8.87 -4.92
N GLY A 211 -42.12 10.17 -4.79
CA GLY A 211 -43.49 10.71 -4.74
C GLY A 211 -44.36 10.06 -3.64
N SER A 212 -45.31 9.21 -4.08
CA SER A 212 -46.18 8.39 -3.22
C SER A 212 -46.09 6.89 -3.58
N GLU A 213 -45.01 6.46 -4.23
CA GLU A 213 -44.78 5.09 -4.68
C GLU A 213 -44.23 4.19 -3.57
N SER A 214 -43.89 2.94 -3.93
CA SER A 214 -43.14 2.04 -3.06
C SER A 214 -41.76 2.63 -2.74
N PRO A 215 -41.25 2.48 -1.50
CA PRO A 215 -39.93 2.98 -1.13
C PRO A 215 -38.84 2.22 -1.88
N CYS A 216 -37.78 2.95 -2.23
CA CYS A 216 -36.52 2.39 -2.71
C CYS A 216 -35.39 2.69 -1.71
N SER A 217 -34.22 2.15 -2.00
CA SER A 217 -32.99 2.33 -1.23
C SER A 217 -32.06 3.32 -1.93
N ILE A 218 -31.41 4.19 -1.17
CA ILE A 218 -30.34 5.05 -1.67
C ILE A 218 -29.17 4.14 -2.06
N GLY A 219 -28.66 4.28 -3.27
CA GLY A 219 -27.49 3.52 -3.73
C GLY A 219 -26.22 4.16 -3.22
N PHE A 220 -25.81 5.29 -3.81
CA PHE A 220 -24.61 5.99 -3.38
C PHE A 220 -24.76 7.51 -3.47
N PRO A 221 -24.50 8.25 -2.38
CA PRO A 221 -24.35 9.69 -2.41
C PRO A 221 -23.24 10.14 -3.38
N ALA A 222 -23.53 11.17 -4.18
CA ALA A 222 -22.68 11.63 -5.28
C ALA A 222 -22.82 13.15 -5.49
N THR A 223 -21.98 13.73 -6.34
CA THR A 223 -22.08 15.14 -6.76
C THR A 223 -21.94 15.27 -8.28
N ARG A 224 -22.57 16.29 -8.87
CA ARG A 224 -22.31 16.63 -10.28
C ARG A 224 -20.98 17.36 -10.43
N THR A 225 -20.13 16.84 -11.31
CA THR A 225 -18.77 17.33 -11.56
C THR A 225 -18.73 18.79 -12.05
N ALA A 226 -19.82 19.28 -12.64
CA ALA A 226 -20.08 20.70 -12.85
C ALA A 226 -20.97 21.25 -11.72
N GLY A 227 -20.45 22.21 -10.94
CA GLY A 227 -21.23 22.99 -9.98
C GLY A 227 -21.40 22.40 -8.57
N GLY A 228 -21.08 21.12 -8.34
CA GLY A 228 -21.04 20.54 -6.99
C GLY A 228 -22.40 20.28 -6.33
N SER A 229 -23.50 20.31 -7.09
CA SER A 229 -24.84 19.95 -6.59
C SER A 229 -24.85 18.54 -5.99
N LYS A 230 -25.49 18.41 -4.82
CA LYS A 230 -25.65 17.15 -4.10
C LYS A 230 -26.62 16.22 -4.86
N THR A 231 -26.28 14.94 -5.00
CA THR A 231 -27.15 13.91 -5.58
C THR A 231 -27.00 12.57 -4.86
N PHE A 232 -27.82 11.58 -5.22
CA PHE A 232 -27.48 10.17 -5.03
C PHE A 232 -27.89 9.30 -6.22
N LEU A 233 -27.16 8.21 -6.42
CA LEU A 233 -27.50 7.12 -7.34
C LEU A 233 -28.52 6.16 -6.71
N THR A 234 -29.38 5.58 -7.54
CA THR A 234 -30.42 4.60 -7.20
C THR A 234 -30.71 3.73 -8.44
N ALA A 235 -31.59 2.73 -8.34
CA ALA A 235 -32.10 2.02 -9.52
C ALA A 235 -32.97 2.97 -10.37
N GLY A 236 -32.92 2.81 -11.69
CA GLY A 236 -33.63 3.66 -12.65
C GLY A 236 -35.13 3.39 -12.68
N HIS A 237 -35.55 2.16 -12.39
CA HIS A 237 -36.97 1.85 -12.22
C HIS A 237 -37.62 2.55 -11.01
N CYS A 238 -36.84 3.08 -10.07
CA CYS A 238 -37.32 3.96 -8.99
C CYS A 238 -37.41 5.44 -9.41
N THR A 239 -36.97 5.79 -10.63
CA THR A 239 -36.85 7.18 -11.12
C THR A 239 -37.53 7.38 -12.48
N ASN A 240 -38.54 6.57 -12.82
CA ASN A 240 -39.22 6.70 -14.13
C ASN A 240 -39.87 8.10 -14.29
N ASP A 241 -40.57 8.59 -13.27
CA ASP A 241 -41.29 9.87 -13.29
C ASP A 241 -40.35 11.09 -13.29
N VAL A 242 -40.54 11.99 -14.25
CA VAL A 242 -39.76 13.22 -14.40
C VAL A 242 -40.09 14.25 -13.32
N ASN A 243 -39.06 14.85 -12.70
CA ASN A 243 -39.17 15.91 -11.69
C ASN A 243 -40.00 15.52 -10.44
N GLN A 244 -40.13 14.23 -10.13
CA GLN A 244 -40.93 13.73 -9.02
C GLN A 244 -40.29 14.10 -7.66
N PRO A 245 -41.04 14.57 -6.64
CA PRO A 245 -40.46 14.89 -5.33
C PRO A 245 -39.95 13.64 -4.61
N ALA A 246 -38.73 13.70 -4.09
CA ALA A 246 -38.11 12.63 -3.31
C ALA A 246 -38.16 12.94 -1.80
N TYR A 247 -38.50 11.94 -0.99
CA TYR A 247 -38.58 12.04 0.47
C TYR A 247 -37.65 11.05 1.15
N GLY A 248 -37.03 11.45 2.26
CA GLY A 248 -36.11 10.59 3.03
C GLY A 248 -36.81 9.61 3.97
N LYS A 249 -36.01 8.84 4.72
CA LYS A 249 -36.50 7.87 5.71
C LYS A 249 -37.39 8.48 6.80
N ASP A 250 -37.18 9.75 7.13
CA ASP A 250 -37.93 10.55 8.10
C ASP A 250 -39.24 11.15 7.53
N GLY A 251 -39.50 10.97 6.23
CA GLY A 251 -40.67 11.53 5.54
C GLY A 251 -40.53 13.00 5.14
N THR A 252 -39.40 13.66 5.45
CA THR A 252 -39.13 15.02 4.96
C THR A 252 -38.74 15.00 3.49
N ARG A 253 -39.06 16.06 2.74
CA ARG A 253 -38.59 16.21 1.35
C ARG A 253 -37.06 16.35 1.38
N MET A 254 -36.37 15.56 0.58
CA MET A 254 -34.91 15.62 0.43
C MET A 254 -34.48 16.21 -0.92
N GLY A 255 -35.32 16.09 -1.94
CA GLY A 255 -34.87 16.30 -3.30
C GLY A 255 -35.89 16.12 -4.41
N THR A 256 -35.37 16.01 -5.64
CA THR A 256 -36.13 15.81 -6.88
C THR A 256 -35.56 14.63 -7.66
N SER A 257 -36.36 13.59 -7.85
CA SER A 257 -36.06 12.41 -8.67
C SER A 257 -36.14 12.73 -10.17
N ASN A 258 -35.29 12.09 -10.97
CA ASN A 258 -35.18 12.23 -12.42
C ASN A 258 -35.33 13.68 -12.90
N LYS A 259 -34.49 14.55 -12.34
CA LYS A 259 -34.57 15.98 -12.62
C LYS A 259 -34.38 16.25 -14.12
N ASP A 260 -35.33 17.03 -14.67
CA ASP A 260 -35.43 17.45 -16.07
C ASP A 260 -35.46 16.28 -17.09
N GLY A 261 -35.76 15.06 -16.61
CA GLY A 261 -35.95 13.86 -17.44
C GLY A 261 -34.66 13.25 -18.00
N GLN A 262 -33.49 13.72 -17.55
CA GLN A 262 -32.18 13.28 -18.06
C GLN A 262 -31.45 12.31 -17.12
N SER A 263 -32.12 11.84 -16.06
CA SER A 263 -31.48 11.24 -14.88
C SER A 263 -32.11 9.90 -14.48
N SER A 264 -32.63 9.15 -15.47
CA SER A 264 -33.21 7.81 -15.29
C SER A 264 -32.98 6.95 -16.53
N ILE A 265 -32.59 5.69 -16.33
CA ILE A 265 -32.39 4.67 -17.36
C ILE A 265 -32.89 3.33 -16.80
N ASN A 266 -33.86 2.75 -17.49
CA ASN A 266 -34.49 1.47 -17.15
C ASN A 266 -34.76 0.75 -18.48
N GLY A 267 -33.74 0.08 -19.01
CA GLY A 267 -33.73 -0.39 -20.39
C GLY A 267 -32.45 -1.15 -20.77
N PRO A 268 -32.22 -1.45 -22.06
CA PRO A 268 -31.04 -2.18 -22.53
C PRO A 268 -29.70 -1.58 -22.07
N GLU A 269 -29.65 -0.27 -21.81
CA GLU A 269 -28.46 0.46 -21.32
C GLU A 269 -28.29 0.48 -19.78
N GLY A 270 -29.14 -0.20 -19.01
CA GLY A 270 -28.97 -0.37 -17.56
C GLY A 270 -30.24 -0.13 -16.71
N ASP A 271 -30.08 -0.30 -15.40
CA ASP A 271 -31.07 0.06 -14.37
C ASP A 271 -30.44 1.05 -13.38
N MET A 272 -30.44 2.34 -13.73
CA MET A 272 -29.74 3.39 -13.00
C MET A 272 -30.49 4.73 -13.04
N GLY A 273 -30.55 5.39 -11.89
CA GLY A 273 -31.24 6.67 -11.71
C GLY A 273 -30.48 7.62 -10.78
N VAL A 274 -30.80 8.91 -10.87
CA VAL A 274 -30.24 9.97 -10.03
C VAL A 274 -31.36 10.78 -9.38
N VAL A 275 -31.21 11.05 -8.09
CA VAL A 275 -32.02 12.00 -7.34
C VAL A 275 -31.16 13.22 -6.98
N ASP A 276 -31.66 14.42 -7.28
CA ASP A 276 -31.06 15.70 -6.86
C ASP A 276 -31.40 15.97 -5.39
N VAL A 277 -30.41 16.07 -4.51
CA VAL A 277 -30.60 16.41 -3.10
C VAL A 277 -30.61 17.94 -2.96
N ASP A 278 -31.72 18.54 -3.42
CA ASP A 278 -31.90 19.99 -3.52
C ASP A 278 -32.24 20.69 -2.18
N GLN A 279 -32.57 19.94 -1.12
CA GLN A 279 -32.93 20.52 0.17
C GLN A 279 -31.71 20.73 1.08
N SER A 280 -31.47 21.97 1.50
CA SER A 280 -30.28 22.34 2.30
C SER A 280 -30.21 21.76 3.71
N GLY A 281 -31.29 21.14 4.21
CA GLY A 281 -31.27 20.34 5.44
C GLY A 281 -30.61 18.97 5.25
N TRP A 282 -30.48 18.50 4.01
CA TRP A 282 -29.90 17.21 3.69
C TRP A 282 -28.44 17.31 3.28
N ASN A 283 -27.56 16.50 3.89
CA ASN A 283 -26.17 16.36 3.47
C ASN A 283 -25.92 14.99 2.83
N LEU A 284 -24.69 14.75 2.39
CA LEU A 284 -24.27 13.49 1.77
C LEU A 284 -23.22 12.83 2.66
N ALA A 285 -23.48 11.62 3.14
CA ALA A 285 -22.54 10.88 3.95
C ALA A 285 -21.69 9.92 3.10
N PRO A 286 -20.38 9.78 3.38
CA PRO A 286 -19.50 8.84 2.70
C PRO A 286 -19.65 7.42 3.26
N THR A 287 -20.87 6.95 3.47
CA THR A 287 -21.17 5.70 4.19
C THR A 287 -22.35 4.96 3.57
N VAL A 288 -22.30 3.64 3.69
CA VAL A 288 -23.44 2.73 3.55
C VAL A 288 -23.90 2.35 4.95
N ALA A 289 -25.21 2.42 5.19
CA ALA A 289 -25.84 2.09 6.45
C ALA A 289 -25.56 0.64 6.86
N GLY A 290 -25.45 0.44 8.17
CA GLY A 290 -25.43 -0.88 8.79
C GLY A 290 -26.82 -1.28 9.28
N ASP A 291 -26.87 -2.29 10.14
CA ASP A 291 -28.08 -2.71 10.85
C ASP A 291 -27.75 -3.03 12.32
N SER A 292 -28.62 -3.79 13.01
CA SER A 292 -28.42 -4.16 14.42
C SER A 292 -27.24 -5.13 14.66
N ASN A 293 -26.72 -5.76 13.61
CA ASN A 293 -25.64 -6.75 13.65
C ASN A 293 -24.38 -6.27 12.89
N HIS A 294 -24.54 -5.34 11.95
CA HIS A 294 -23.48 -4.84 11.07
C HIS A 294 -23.22 -3.35 11.27
N ALA A 295 -21.96 -2.95 11.42
CA ALA A 295 -21.58 -1.54 11.46
C ALA A 295 -21.71 -0.89 10.07
N ALA A 296 -21.95 0.43 10.04
CA ALA A 296 -21.99 1.20 8.80
C ALA A 296 -20.62 1.16 8.08
N ILE A 297 -20.63 0.85 6.78
CA ILE A 297 -19.41 0.73 5.98
C ILE A 297 -19.04 2.09 5.38
N THR A 298 -17.84 2.57 5.68
CA THR A 298 -17.32 3.81 5.11
C THR A 298 -16.88 3.59 3.66
N VAL A 299 -17.37 4.43 2.74
CA VAL A 299 -17.05 4.34 1.31
C VAL A 299 -15.72 5.05 1.03
N THR A 300 -14.81 4.33 0.38
CA THR A 300 -13.43 4.78 0.08
C THR A 300 -13.13 4.90 -1.42
N GLY A 301 -14.10 4.61 -2.28
CA GLY A 301 -14.02 4.73 -3.74
C GLY A 301 -14.93 3.73 -4.44
N SER A 302 -14.81 3.58 -5.75
CA SER A 302 -15.45 2.52 -6.52
C SER A 302 -14.47 1.40 -6.90
N ALA A 303 -15.00 0.24 -7.25
CA ALA A 303 -14.28 -0.89 -7.85
C ALA A 303 -15.24 -1.69 -8.75
N ASP A 304 -14.70 -2.38 -9.75
CA ASP A 304 -15.48 -3.29 -10.58
C ASP A 304 -15.95 -4.53 -9.82
N ALA A 305 -17.04 -5.13 -10.29
CA ALA A 305 -17.48 -6.43 -9.81
C ALA A 305 -16.54 -7.52 -10.34
N VAL A 306 -16.03 -8.38 -9.44
CA VAL A 306 -15.13 -9.49 -9.81
C VAL A 306 -15.71 -10.78 -9.24
N VAL A 307 -16.00 -11.76 -10.11
CA VAL A 307 -16.54 -13.07 -9.70
C VAL A 307 -15.61 -13.74 -8.68
N GLY A 308 -16.18 -14.32 -7.62
CA GLY A 308 -15.43 -14.89 -6.50
C GLY A 308 -15.08 -13.89 -5.38
N THR A 309 -15.43 -12.61 -5.50
CA THR A 309 -15.17 -11.62 -4.44
C THR A 309 -16.34 -11.46 -3.47
N ALA A 310 -16.00 -11.32 -2.18
CA ALA A 310 -16.97 -11.10 -1.11
C ALA A 310 -17.48 -9.64 -1.10
N ILE A 311 -18.79 -9.50 -1.13
CA ILE A 311 -19.52 -8.23 -1.20
C ILE A 311 -20.65 -8.20 -0.17
N CYS A 312 -20.98 -7.01 0.31
CA CYS A 312 -22.13 -6.77 1.18
C CYS A 312 -23.03 -5.71 0.53
N ARG A 313 -24.35 -5.90 0.59
CA ARG A 313 -25.32 -4.87 0.20
C ARG A 313 -26.18 -4.46 1.37
N SER A 314 -26.39 -3.15 1.50
CA SER A 314 -27.46 -2.61 2.35
C SER A 314 -28.68 -2.22 1.52
N GLY A 315 -29.86 -2.54 2.01
CA GLY A 315 -31.14 -2.08 1.47
C GLY A 315 -32.17 -1.84 2.58
N GLN A 316 -33.15 -0.98 2.28
CA GLN A 316 -34.19 -0.54 3.21
C GLN A 316 -35.03 -1.68 3.79
N THR A 317 -35.22 -2.78 3.06
CA THR A 317 -36.08 -3.88 3.51
C THR A 317 -35.29 -4.98 4.23
N THR A 318 -34.08 -5.29 3.80
CA THR A 318 -33.29 -6.41 4.37
C THR A 318 -32.08 -6.02 5.22
N GLY A 319 -31.78 -4.73 5.37
CA GLY A 319 -30.57 -4.29 6.08
C GLY A 319 -29.31 -4.69 5.33
N MET A 320 -28.22 -5.00 6.04
CA MET A 320 -26.97 -5.42 5.42
C MET A 320 -26.92 -6.94 5.25
N GLN A 321 -26.75 -7.38 4.01
CA GLN A 321 -26.67 -8.78 3.60
C GLN A 321 -25.38 -9.01 2.80
N CYS A 322 -24.56 -9.95 3.25
CA CYS A 322 -23.28 -10.27 2.60
C CYS A 322 -23.34 -11.59 1.81
N GLY A 323 -22.48 -11.70 0.81
CA GLY A 323 -22.38 -12.84 -0.09
C GLY A 323 -21.19 -12.67 -1.04
N GLU A 324 -21.28 -13.25 -2.22
CA GLU A 324 -20.22 -13.28 -3.23
C GLU A 324 -20.74 -12.73 -4.57
N VAL A 325 -19.88 -12.18 -5.43
CA VAL A 325 -20.21 -11.93 -6.85
C VAL A 325 -20.14 -13.27 -7.60
N THR A 326 -21.26 -13.71 -8.17
CA THR A 326 -21.36 -15.03 -8.83
C THR A 326 -21.31 -14.96 -10.36
N LYS A 327 -21.70 -13.82 -10.96
CA LYS A 327 -21.59 -13.54 -12.41
C LYS A 327 -21.41 -12.04 -12.64
N VAL A 328 -20.88 -11.67 -13.80
CA VAL A 328 -20.75 -10.29 -14.28
C VAL A 328 -21.11 -10.23 -15.77
N ASP A 329 -21.38 -9.03 -16.30
CA ASP A 329 -21.75 -8.78 -17.69
C ASP A 329 -22.83 -9.75 -18.22
N GLN A 330 -24.00 -9.70 -17.59
CA GLN A 330 -25.14 -10.55 -17.92
C GLN A 330 -26.27 -9.71 -18.51
N THR A 331 -26.80 -10.14 -19.65
CA THR A 331 -28.13 -9.72 -20.10
C THR A 331 -29.19 -10.41 -19.24
N VAL A 332 -30.11 -9.62 -18.70
CA VAL A 332 -31.23 -10.06 -17.85
C VAL A 332 -32.52 -9.60 -18.48
N ASP A 333 -33.45 -10.54 -18.68
CA ASP A 333 -34.84 -10.22 -19.02
C ASP A 333 -35.70 -10.32 -17.76
N TYR A 334 -36.31 -9.21 -17.37
CA TYR A 334 -37.30 -9.13 -16.28
C TYR A 334 -38.73 -9.36 -16.79
N GLY A 335 -38.93 -9.61 -18.10
CA GLY A 335 -40.21 -9.89 -18.73
C GLY A 335 -41.03 -8.65 -19.10
N ASN A 336 -40.72 -7.50 -18.49
CA ASN A 336 -41.19 -6.16 -18.90
C ASN A 336 -40.05 -5.29 -19.49
N VAL A 337 -38.79 -5.62 -19.18
CA VAL A 337 -37.60 -4.91 -19.67
C VAL A 337 -36.41 -5.87 -19.73
N THR A 338 -35.58 -5.74 -20.76
CA THR A 338 -34.33 -6.49 -20.91
C THR A 338 -33.15 -5.53 -20.77
N ILE A 339 -32.18 -5.87 -19.92
CA ILE A 339 -31.10 -4.99 -19.45
C ILE A 339 -29.75 -5.71 -19.59
N ASN A 340 -28.71 -5.03 -20.07
CA ASN A 340 -27.36 -5.62 -20.27
C ASN A 340 -26.38 -5.22 -19.15
N GLY A 341 -25.18 -5.82 -19.13
CA GLY A 341 -24.08 -5.43 -18.23
C GLY A 341 -24.26 -5.77 -16.75
N LEU A 342 -25.40 -6.36 -16.35
CA LEU A 342 -25.72 -6.58 -14.94
C LEU A 342 -24.87 -7.70 -14.33
N SER A 343 -24.65 -7.61 -13.02
CA SER A 343 -23.86 -8.57 -12.24
C SER A 343 -24.73 -9.28 -11.21
N TYR A 344 -24.38 -10.52 -10.86
CA TYR A 344 -25.13 -11.37 -9.94
C TYR A 344 -24.39 -11.56 -8.61
N SER A 345 -25.13 -11.76 -7.53
CA SER A 345 -24.62 -12.09 -6.20
C SER A 345 -25.46 -13.14 -5.47
N SER A 346 -24.85 -13.84 -4.50
CA SER A 346 -25.54 -14.70 -3.53
C SER A 346 -26.08 -13.95 -2.29
N ALA A 347 -25.80 -12.66 -2.13
CA ALA A 347 -26.36 -11.86 -1.04
C ALA A 347 -27.88 -11.71 -1.22
N CYS A 348 -28.72 -12.25 -0.32
CA CYS A 348 -30.19 -12.22 -0.47
C CYS A 348 -30.77 -10.80 -0.38
N SER A 349 -31.94 -10.54 -0.98
CA SER A 349 -32.71 -9.28 -0.84
C SER A 349 -34.21 -9.53 -0.69
N ALA A 350 -35.00 -8.46 -0.63
CA ALA A 350 -36.45 -8.44 -0.81
C ALA A 350 -36.91 -7.14 -1.53
N GLY A 351 -38.19 -7.04 -1.88
CA GLY A 351 -38.76 -5.83 -2.50
C GLY A 351 -38.56 -4.58 -1.63
N GLY A 352 -38.19 -3.45 -2.25
CA GLY A 352 -37.82 -2.20 -1.58
C GLY A 352 -36.31 -2.02 -1.33
N ASP A 353 -35.51 -3.08 -1.48
CA ASP A 353 -34.04 -2.96 -1.52
C ASP A 353 -33.53 -2.33 -2.83
N SER A 354 -34.40 -2.11 -3.83
CA SER A 354 -34.09 -1.52 -5.14
C SER A 354 -33.25 -0.23 -5.01
N GLY A 355 -32.18 -0.15 -5.78
CA GLY A 355 -31.17 0.91 -5.72
C GLY A 355 -30.06 0.68 -4.69
N GLY A 356 -30.24 -0.21 -3.71
CA GLY A 356 -29.35 -0.38 -2.55
C GLY A 356 -27.88 -0.67 -2.86
N SER A 357 -27.01 -0.16 -2.00
CA SER A 357 -25.55 -0.09 -2.18
C SER A 357 -24.87 -1.46 -2.08
N TYR A 358 -24.19 -1.94 -3.13
CA TYR A 358 -23.22 -3.05 -3.04
C TYR A 358 -21.81 -2.51 -2.80
N VAL A 359 -21.12 -3.02 -1.77
CA VAL A 359 -19.73 -2.67 -1.43
C VAL A 359 -18.83 -3.89 -1.23
N THR A 360 -17.53 -3.74 -1.43
CA THR A 360 -16.54 -4.79 -1.11
C THR A 360 -16.44 -5.01 0.40
N ALA A 361 -16.56 -6.27 0.84
CA ALA A 361 -16.54 -6.63 2.27
C ALA A 361 -15.19 -6.35 2.95
N THR A 362 -14.11 -6.18 2.19
CA THR A 362 -12.74 -6.01 2.66
C THR A 362 -12.22 -4.57 2.67
N GLY A 363 -12.96 -3.59 2.11
CA GLY A 363 -12.41 -2.24 1.94
C GLY A 363 -13.39 -1.11 1.60
N GLY A 364 -14.71 -1.36 1.61
CA GLY A 364 -15.71 -0.30 1.42
C GLY A 364 -15.60 0.39 0.06
N LYS A 365 -15.25 -0.34 -1.00
CA LYS A 365 -15.35 0.18 -2.37
C LYS A 365 -16.77 -0.08 -2.88
N ALA A 366 -17.42 0.93 -3.44
CA ALA A 366 -18.69 0.83 -4.13
C ALA A 366 -18.56 -0.04 -5.39
N VAL A 367 -19.45 -1.01 -5.55
CA VAL A 367 -19.45 -1.99 -6.65
C VAL A 367 -20.71 -1.85 -7.52
N GLY A 368 -21.88 -1.63 -6.92
CA GLY A 368 -23.13 -1.59 -7.69
C GLY A 368 -24.38 -1.12 -6.96
N LEU A 369 -25.46 -0.98 -7.72
CA LEU A 369 -26.80 -0.55 -7.30
C LEU A 369 -27.75 -1.74 -7.48
N HIS A 370 -28.56 -2.08 -6.47
CA HIS A 370 -29.46 -3.23 -6.59
C HIS A 370 -30.54 -3.02 -7.66
N SER A 371 -30.68 -3.96 -8.60
CA SER A 371 -31.70 -3.90 -9.66
C SER A 371 -32.87 -4.84 -9.38
N GLY A 372 -32.59 -6.11 -9.03
CA GLY A 372 -33.62 -7.12 -8.79
C GLY A 372 -33.05 -8.43 -8.27
N GLY A 373 -33.83 -9.50 -8.22
CA GLY A 373 -33.36 -10.80 -7.72
C GLY A 373 -34.34 -11.94 -7.95
N GLY A 374 -33.96 -13.13 -7.50
CA GLY A 374 -34.80 -14.33 -7.60
C GLY A 374 -36.04 -14.29 -6.70
N SER A 375 -36.97 -15.21 -6.94
CA SER A 375 -38.22 -15.34 -6.16
C SER A 375 -38.01 -15.85 -4.72
N ALA A 376 -36.80 -16.29 -4.37
CA ALA A 376 -36.39 -16.63 -3.01
C ALA A 376 -35.69 -15.42 -2.34
N THR A 377 -36.38 -14.80 -1.38
CA THR A 377 -35.91 -13.61 -0.65
C THR A 377 -35.07 -14.00 0.57
N CYS A 378 -34.57 -13.02 1.34
CA CYS A 378 -33.96 -13.30 2.65
C CYS A 378 -34.89 -14.09 3.58
N THR A 379 -36.17 -13.76 3.65
CA THR A 379 -37.12 -14.27 4.67
C THR A 379 -38.09 -15.34 4.18
N SER A 380 -38.27 -15.52 2.87
CA SER A 380 -39.28 -16.43 2.31
C SER A 380 -38.95 -16.93 0.90
N GLY A 381 -39.63 -17.99 0.46
CA GLY A 381 -39.52 -18.58 -0.89
C GLY A 381 -38.58 -19.79 -0.97
N SER A 382 -38.83 -20.64 -1.96
CA SER A 382 -38.09 -21.90 -2.21
C SER A 382 -37.41 -21.86 -3.57
N GLY A 383 -36.09 -21.64 -3.57
CA GLY A 383 -35.27 -21.52 -4.78
C GLY A 383 -33.87 -20.99 -4.45
N GLU A 384 -33.04 -20.77 -5.47
CA GLU A 384 -31.74 -20.12 -5.28
C GLU A 384 -31.91 -18.65 -4.90
N LYS A 385 -31.26 -18.24 -3.80
CA LYS A 385 -31.21 -16.84 -3.38
C LYS A 385 -30.12 -16.12 -4.16
N PHE A 386 -30.46 -15.61 -5.34
CA PHE A 386 -29.59 -14.74 -6.12
C PHE A 386 -30.17 -13.32 -6.19
N THR A 387 -29.28 -12.34 -6.30
CA THR A 387 -29.59 -10.94 -6.54
C THR A 387 -28.79 -10.40 -7.71
N ILE A 388 -29.30 -9.33 -8.30
CA ILE A 388 -28.80 -8.69 -9.51
C ILE A 388 -28.52 -7.23 -9.19
N PHE A 389 -27.42 -6.69 -9.72
CA PHE A 389 -27.02 -5.31 -9.52
C PHE A 389 -26.38 -4.69 -10.77
N GLN A 390 -26.61 -3.40 -10.92
CA GLN A 390 -26.03 -2.52 -11.92
C GLN A 390 -24.63 -2.06 -11.47
N PRO A 391 -23.56 -2.24 -12.26
CA PRO A 391 -22.23 -1.70 -11.94
C PRO A 391 -22.24 -0.19 -11.66
N VAL A 392 -21.67 0.23 -10.52
CA VAL A 392 -21.73 1.64 -10.08
C VAL A 392 -20.85 2.56 -10.93
N ILE A 393 -19.74 2.05 -11.46
CA ILE A 393 -18.80 2.81 -12.30
C ILE A 393 -19.48 3.23 -13.61
N GLU A 394 -20.33 2.38 -14.18
CA GLU A 394 -21.14 2.72 -15.35
C GLU A 394 -22.12 3.85 -15.04
N ALA A 395 -22.86 3.77 -13.93
CA ALA A 395 -23.81 4.81 -13.52
C ALA A 395 -23.14 6.16 -13.21
N LEU A 396 -22.00 6.13 -12.52
CA LEU A 396 -21.17 7.33 -12.27
C LEU A 396 -20.70 7.95 -13.60
N THR A 397 -20.25 7.13 -14.55
CA THR A 397 -19.77 7.57 -15.86
C THR A 397 -20.90 8.15 -16.72
N ARG A 398 -22.02 7.43 -16.83
CA ARG A 398 -23.20 7.79 -17.64
C ARG A 398 -23.80 9.13 -17.21
N PHE A 399 -23.92 9.36 -15.91
CA PHE A 399 -24.47 10.62 -15.36
C PHE A 399 -23.40 11.67 -15.00
N LYS A 400 -22.11 11.41 -15.27
CA LYS A 400 -20.97 12.30 -15.02
C LYS A 400 -20.84 12.75 -13.55
N LEU A 401 -21.11 11.81 -12.65
CA LEU A 401 -21.13 11.99 -11.20
C LEU A 401 -19.79 11.60 -10.55
N THR A 402 -19.46 12.29 -9.46
CA THR A 402 -18.36 11.94 -8.56
C THR A 402 -18.94 11.34 -7.28
N LEU A 403 -18.47 10.15 -6.88
CA LEU A 403 -18.91 9.45 -5.66
C LEU A 403 -18.47 10.20 -4.39
N VAL A 404 -19.32 10.29 -3.37
CA VAL A 404 -18.95 10.88 -2.07
C VAL A 404 -18.25 9.83 -1.20
N THR A 405 -17.05 10.15 -0.73
CA THR A 405 -16.17 9.24 0.03
C THR A 405 -15.43 9.96 1.16
N SER A 406 -14.92 9.18 2.12
CA SER A 406 -14.42 9.68 3.42
C SER A 406 -13.08 10.41 3.37
N ALA A 407 -12.25 10.05 2.39
CA ALA A 407 -11.29 10.97 1.78
C ALA A 407 -11.86 11.39 0.40
N PRO A 408 -11.46 12.55 -0.16
CA PRO A 408 -11.97 12.99 -1.46
C PRO A 408 -11.81 11.92 -2.54
N GLN A 409 -12.82 11.72 -3.39
CA GLN A 409 -12.59 10.92 -4.60
C GLN A 409 -11.54 11.59 -5.49
N PRO A 410 -10.75 10.78 -6.22
CA PRO A 410 -9.61 11.26 -6.97
C PRO A 410 -10.03 12.00 -8.24
N GLY A 411 -10.40 13.28 -8.08
CA GLY A 411 -10.40 14.28 -9.15
C GLY A 411 -8.99 14.68 -9.60
N ASN A 412 -7.96 14.20 -8.91
CA ASN A 412 -6.56 14.22 -9.31
C ASN A 412 -6.06 12.77 -9.34
N VAL A 413 -5.28 12.38 -10.35
CA VAL A 413 -4.61 11.07 -10.32
C VAL A 413 -3.55 11.13 -9.20
N THR A 414 -3.38 10.04 -8.46
CA THR A 414 -2.32 9.94 -7.44
C THR A 414 -1.26 8.97 -7.94
N VAL A 415 -0.06 9.47 -8.23
CA VAL A 415 1.07 8.66 -8.70
C VAL A 415 1.92 8.24 -7.51
N SER A 416 1.93 6.96 -7.21
CA SER A 416 2.96 6.33 -6.40
C SER A 416 4.15 5.97 -7.31
N ALA A 417 5.05 6.94 -7.48
CA ALA A 417 6.34 6.70 -8.11
C ALA A 417 7.21 5.78 -7.24
N VAL A 418 8.17 5.10 -7.86
CA VAL A 418 9.20 4.36 -7.12
C VAL A 418 9.98 5.29 -6.18
N SER A 419 10.51 4.73 -5.08
CA SER A 419 11.41 5.45 -4.17
C SER A 419 12.65 5.97 -4.91
N ALA A 420 13.40 6.89 -4.28
CA ALA A 420 14.70 7.34 -4.80
C ALA A 420 15.58 6.15 -5.27
N GLN A 421 16.17 6.29 -6.46
CA GLN A 421 16.86 5.21 -7.16
C GLN A 421 18.36 5.47 -7.27
N ASN A 422 19.15 4.39 -7.22
CA ASN A 422 20.57 4.41 -7.54
C ASN A 422 20.82 3.54 -8.77
N GLY A 423 21.70 3.97 -9.67
CA GLY A 423 22.09 3.22 -10.86
C GLY A 423 23.56 3.39 -11.22
N VAL A 424 23.98 2.65 -12.25
CA VAL A 424 25.37 2.58 -12.74
C VAL A 424 25.35 2.69 -14.26
N ILE A 425 26.22 3.53 -14.84
CA ILE A 425 26.41 3.59 -16.31
C ILE A 425 26.64 2.18 -16.87
N GLY A 426 25.89 1.82 -17.91
CA GLY A 426 26.02 0.54 -18.61
C GLY A 426 25.31 -0.64 -17.95
N ALA A 427 24.83 -0.52 -16.71
CA ALA A 427 24.00 -1.53 -16.07
C ALA A 427 22.54 -1.39 -16.50
N ARG A 428 21.95 -2.46 -17.08
CA ARG A 428 20.50 -2.49 -17.36
C ARG A 428 19.72 -2.35 -16.05
N ILE A 429 18.78 -1.42 -16.00
CA ILE A 429 17.87 -1.28 -14.87
C ILE A 429 16.77 -2.36 -14.96
N PRO A 430 16.41 -3.05 -13.87
CA PRO A 430 15.21 -3.91 -13.80
C PRO A 430 13.92 -3.15 -14.13
N GLU A 431 12.81 -3.86 -14.31
CA GLU A 431 11.50 -3.23 -14.52
C GLU A 431 11.03 -2.45 -13.28
N LEU A 432 11.23 -1.13 -13.27
CA LEU A 432 10.75 -0.25 -12.21
C LEU A 432 9.32 0.19 -12.51
N LYS A 433 8.35 -0.44 -11.85
CA LYS A 433 6.91 -0.22 -12.03
C LYS A 433 6.42 0.87 -11.08
N ASN A 434 6.05 2.01 -11.65
CA ASN A 434 5.28 3.04 -10.95
C ASN A 434 3.80 2.63 -10.94
N SER A 435 3.04 3.07 -9.94
CA SER A 435 1.60 2.81 -9.85
C SER A 435 0.81 4.11 -9.75
N ALA A 436 -0.38 4.12 -10.33
CA ALA A 436 -1.30 5.24 -10.28
C ALA A 436 -2.64 4.74 -9.76
N GLU A 437 -3.26 5.52 -8.88
CA GLU A 437 -4.60 5.28 -8.39
C GLU A 437 -5.48 6.51 -8.58
N GLY A 438 -6.75 6.26 -8.84
CA GLY A 438 -7.75 7.31 -9.02
C GLY A 438 -7.74 8.00 -10.38
N GLY A 439 -8.78 8.80 -10.63
CA GLY A 439 -9.22 9.08 -11.98
C GLY A 439 -9.91 7.86 -12.62
N ALA A 440 -10.10 7.90 -13.94
CA ALA A 440 -10.65 6.82 -14.74
C ALA A 440 -9.55 6.03 -15.46
N ALA A 441 -9.52 4.70 -15.28
CA ALA A 441 -8.66 3.81 -16.03
C ALA A 441 -9.08 3.73 -17.53
N PRO A 442 -8.22 3.28 -18.46
CA PRO A 442 -6.78 2.98 -18.29
C PRO A 442 -5.93 4.26 -18.18
N TYR A 443 -4.71 4.11 -17.65
CA TYR A 443 -3.75 5.19 -17.52
C TYR A 443 -2.78 5.25 -18.69
N THR A 444 -2.47 6.45 -19.16
CA THR A 444 -1.32 6.72 -20.02
C THR A 444 -0.20 7.40 -19.24
N TRP A 445 1.05 7.03 -19.52
CA TRP A 445 2.21 7.37 -18.69
C TRP A 445 3.26 8.16 -19.45
N SER A 446 3.87 9.12 -18.76
CA SER A 446 5.00 9.92 -19.24
C SER A 446 5.97 10.22 -18.10
N ALA A 447 7.19 10.61 -18.42
CA ALA A 447 8.20 11.00 -17.42
C ALA A 447 9.14 12.06 -17.99
N THR A 448 9.59 12.97 -17.13
CA THR A 448 10.60 13.99 -17.43
C THR A 448 11.79 13.85 -16.48
N GLY A 449 12.97 14.33 -16.90
CA GLY A 449 14.20 14.26 -16.10
C GLY A 449 14.87 12.88 -16.03
N LEU A 450 14.31 11.84 -16.64
CA LEU A 450 14.92 10.50 -16.70
C LEU A 450 16.40 10.55 -17.14
N PRO A 451 17.31 9.84 -16.44
CA PRO A 451 18.70 9.70 -16.89
C PRO A 451 18.82 9.21 -18.33
N ALA A 452 19.77 9.77 -19.08
CA ALA A 452 19.99 9.44 -20.48
C ALA A 452 20.18 7.92 -20.68
N GLY A 453 19.42 7.33 -21.62
CA GLY A 453 19.39 5.88 -21.85
C GLY A 453 18.26 5.11 -21.14
N LEU A 454 17.41 5.80 -20.37
CA LEU A 454 16.19 5.24 -19.75
C LEU A 454 14.92 5.81 -20.39
N ALA A 455 13.85 5.01 -20.43
CA ALA A 455 12.53 5.39 -20.95
C ALA A 455 11.39 4.76 -20.13
N ILE A 456 10.22 5.39 -20.14
CA ILE A 456 8.99 4.87 -19.52
C ILE A 456 8.04 4.29 -20.58
N ALA A 457 7.46 3.13 -20.32
CA ALA A 457 6.45 2.51 -21.16
C ALA A 457 5.06 3.14 -20.90
N SER A 458 4.49 3.76 -21.94
CA SER A 458 3.31 4.63 -21.83
C SER A 458 2.02 3.94 -21.39
N GLN A 459 1.90 2.61 -21.50
CA GLN A 459 0.72 1.85 -21.07
C GLN A 459 0.88 1.17 -19.70
N THR A 460 2.09 1.10 -19.14
CA THR A 460 2.39 0.25 -17.96
C THR A 460 3.17 0.96 -16.86
N GLY A 461 3.46 2.26 -17.00
CA GLY A 461 4.22 3.04 -16.02
C GLY A 461 5.63 2.52 -15.73
N THR A 462 6.12 1.57 -16.54
CA THR A 462 7.35 0.81 -16.25
C THR A 462 8.54 1.54 -16.85
N VAL A 463 9.51 1.93 -16.03
CA VAL A 463 10.79 2.48 -16.51
C VAL A 463 11.76 1.34 -16.77
N THR A 464 12.41 1.38 -17.93
CA THR A 464 13.46 0.42 -18.34
C THR A 464 14.56 1.13 -19.12
N GLY A 465 15.70 0.46 -19.29
CA GLY A 465 16.80 0.91 -20.15
C GLY A 465 18.17 0.61 -19.57
N THR A 466 19.18 1.29 -20.11
CA THR A 466 20.57 1.23 -19.65
C THR A 466 21.10 2.67 -19.63
N PRO A 467 21.45 3.24 -18.47
CA PRO A 467 21.83 4.63 -18.39
C PRO A 467 23.25 4.84 -18.95
N THR A 468 23.45 5.93 -19.69
CA THR A 468 24.71 6.22 -20.42
C THR A 468 25.56 7.31 -19.77
N THR A 469 24.97 8.15 -18.92
CA THR A 469 25.61 9.33 -18.33
C THR A 469 25.44 9.32 -16.80
N ALA A 470 26.51 9.66 -16.06
CA ALA A 470 26.45 9.81 -14.61
C ALA A 470 25.98 11.21 -14.20
N GLY A 471 25.31 11.30 -13.05
CA GLY A 471 24.70 12.51 -12.51
C GLY A 471 23.55 12.17 -11.57
N THR A 472 22.98 13.17 -10.91
CA THR A 472 21.70 13.02 -10.19
C THR A 472 20.60 13.76 -10.93
N SER A 473 19.63 13.01 -11.41
CA SER A 473 18.38 13.53 -11.98
C SER A 473 17.33 13.73 -10.89
N ASN A 474 16.47 14.73 -11.04
CA ASN A 474 15.15 14.73 -10.42
C ASN A 474 14.15 14.24 -11.48
N VAL A 475 13.56 13.06 -11.27
CA VAL A 475 12.69 12.39 -12.24
C VAL A 475 11.24 12.61 -11.81
N THR A 476 10.45 13.26 -12.65
CA THR A 476 9.00 13.41 -12.43
C THR A 476 8.28 12.41 -13.33
N VAL A 477 7.51 11.50 -12.74
CA VAL A 477 6.63 10.58 -13.45
C VAL A 477 5.19 11.12 -13.38
N THR A 478 4.51 11.13 -14.52
CA THR A 478 3.14 11.62 -14.66
C THR A 478 2.25 10.52 -15.25
N ALA A 479 1.11 10.26 -14.61
CA ALA A 479 0.04 9.45 -15.15
C ALA A 479 -1.15 10.33 -15.54
N THR A 480 -1.80 9.99 -16.64
CA THR A 480 -2.98 10.65 -17.19
C THR A 480 -4.10 9.63 -17.31
N ASP A 481 -5.26 9.94 -16.76
CA ASP A 481 -6.46 9.09 -16.78
C ASP A 481 -7.17 9.17 -18.14
N SER A 482 -8.07 8.22 -18.42
CA SER A 482 -8.80 8.12 -19.71
C SER A 482 -9.77 9.29 -19.95
N ALA A 483 -10.02 10.12 -18.93
CA ALA A 483 -10.78 11.35 -18.99
C ALA A 483 -9.89 12.62 -18.96
N GLY A 484 -8.57 12.48 -19.18
CA GLY A 484 -7.61 13.57 -19.32
C GLY A 484 -7.12 14.22 -18.02
N LYS A 485 -7.49 13.72 -16.84
CA LYS A 485 -6.95 14.22 -15.56
C LYS A 485 -5.54 13.68 -15.34
N THR A 486 -4.67 14.47 -14.74
CA THR A 486 -3.27 14.09 -14.51
C THR A 486 -2.93 13.98 -13.04
N GLY A 487 -1.77 13.40 -12.77
CA GLY A 487 -1.15 13.30 -11.46
C GLY A 487 0.32 12.99 -11.63
N SER A 488 1.16 13.44 -10.71
CA SER A 488 2.60 13.22 -10.80
C SER A 488 3.27 13.10 -9.43
N ALA A 489 4.40 12.42 -9.42
CA ALA A 489 5.31 12.36 -8.29
C ALA A 489 6.76 12.40 -8.78
N ALA A 490 7.64 12.97 -7.95
CA ALA A 490 9.04 13.18 -8.28
C ALA A 490 9.97 12.42 -7.32
N PHE A 491 11.04 11.85 -7.86
CA PHE A 491 12.08 11.16 -7.08
C PHE A 491 13.48 11.44 -7.62
N SER A 492 14.47 11.48 -6.74
CA SER A 492 15.87 11.58 -7.13
C SER A 492 16.39 10.27 -7.69
N TRP A 493 17.07 10.31 -8.83
CA TRP A 493 17.80 9.17 -9.39
C TRP A 493 19.28 9.52 -9.58
N THR A 494 20.15 8.93 -8.76
CA THR A 494 21.60 9.08 -8.89
C THR A 494 22.16 7.95 -9.75
N ILE A 495 22.61 8.28 -10.96
CA ILE A 495 23.47 7.40 -11.76
C ILE A 495 24.92 7.68 -11.41
N THR A 496 25.57 6.69 -10.82
CA THR A 496 27.01 6.68 -10.59
C THR A 496 27.76 6.16 -11.82
N THR A 497 29.04 6.53 -11.95
CA THR A 497 29.98 5.72 -12.74
C THR A 497 30.09 4.32 -12.12
N ALA A 498 30.36 3.29 -12.93
CA ALA A 498 30.41 1.92 -12.44
C ALA A 498 31.32 1.75 -11.21
N GLY A 499 30.75 1.25 -10.12
CA GLY A 499 31.31 1.19 -8.76
C GLY A 499 32.43 0.17 -8.57
N THR A 500 33.38 0.11 -9.48
CA THR A 500 34.72 -0.44 -9.31
C THR A 500 35.54 0.01 -10.51
N ALA A 501 36.73 0.56 -10.26
CA ALA A 501 37.69 0.82 -11.34
C ALA A 501 37.92 -0.48 -12.10
N LEU A 502 37.85 -0.41 -13.44
CA LEU A 502 38.12 -1.58 -14.27
C LEU A 502 39.53 -2.09 -13.92
N SER A 503 39.65 -3.38 -13.68
CA SER A 503 40.89 -4.02 -13.25
C SER A 503 41.04 -5.34 -13.97
N VAL A 504 42.20 -5.55 -14.58
CA VAL A 504 42.58 -6.86 -15.15
C VAL A 504 43.31 -7.63 -14.05
N THR A 505 42.81 -8.81 -13.70
CA THR A 505 43.50 -9.70 -12.78
C THR A 505 44.77 -10.21 -13.44
N ASN A 506 45.94 -9.88 -12.87
CA ASN A 506 47.21 -10.37 -13.37
C ASN A 506 47.24 -11.91 -13.24
N PRO A 507 47.43 -12.69 -14.34
CA PRO A 507 47.43 -14.14 -14.29
C PRO A 507 48.70 -14.74 -13.68
N GLY A 508 49.69 -13.90 -13.33
CA GLY A 508 51.03 -14.34 -12.94
C GLY A 508 51.89 -14.72 -14.15
N SER A 509 53.18 -14.97 -13.90
CA SER A 509 54.12 -15.39 -14.95
C SER A 509 53.73 -16.74 -15.56
N GLN A 510 53.85 -16.83 -16.87
CA GLN A 510 53.45 -18.00 -17.66
C GLN A 510 54.68 -18.71 -18.25
N SER A 511 54.57 -20.01 -18.48
CA SER A 511 55.62 -20.82 -19.10
C SER A 511 55.06 -21.75 -20.17
N SER A 512 55.79 -21.93 -21.27
CA SER A 512 55.46 -22.88 -22.33
C SER A 512 56.74 -23.41 -22.99
N THR A 513 56.62 -24.40 -23.88
CA THR A 513 57.72 -24.91 -24.69
C THR A 513 57.46 -24.73 -26.18
N VAL A 514 58.53 -24.50 -26.97
CA VAL A 514 58.40 -24.38 -28.43
C VAL A 514 57.68 -25.59 -29.02
N GLY A 515 56.67 -25.36 -29.85
CA GLY A 515 55.79 -26.38 -30.44
C GLY A 515 54.58 -26.76 -29.59
N SER A 516 54.47 -26.30 -28.34
CA SER A 516 53.29 -26.54 -27.48
C SER A 516 52.16 -25.56 -27.76
N ALA A 517 50.92 -26.08 -27.75
CA ALA A 517 49.72 -25.27 -27.73
C ALA A 517 49.53 -24.62 -26.35
N ALA A 518 49.02 -23.39 -26.32
CA ALA A 518 48.73 -22.63 -25.11
C ALA A 518 47.27 -22.17 -25.05
N GLY A 519 46.73 -22.04 -23.84
CA GLY A 519 45.39 -21.55 -23.56
C GLY A 519 45.34 -20.85 -22.20
N LEU A 520 45.16 -19.53 -22.17
CA LEU A 520 45.11 -18.72 -20.94
C LEU A 520 43.94 -17.73 -21.02
N THR A 521 42.92 -17.91 -20.16
CA THR A 521 41.83 -16.94 -20.02
C THR A 521 42.16 -15.90 -18.95
N VAL A 522 42.30 -14.64 -19.36
CA VAL A 522 42.50 -13.51 -18.45
C VAL A 522 41.14 -13.01 -17.95
N LYS A 523 41.07 -12.52 -16.71
CA LYS A 523 39.83 -12.05 -16.06
C LYS A 523 39.88 -10.55 -15.80
N ALA A 524 38.75 -9.88 -16.01
CA ALA A 524 38.55 -8.48 -15.63
C ALA A 524 37.44 -8.39 -14.58
N THR A 525 37.53 -7.38 -13.71
CA THR A 525 36.53 -7.04 -12.69
C THR A 525 36.32 -5.53 -12.65
N GLY A 526 35.10 -5.10 -12.29
CA GLY A 526 34.70 -3.70 -12.35
C GLY A 526 34.37 -3.23 -13.76
N GLY A 527 34.14 -1.92 -13.91
CA GLY A 527 33.62 -1.34 -15.15
C GLY A 527 32.23 -1.86 -15.55
N ALA A 528 31.85 -1.64 -16.80
CA ALA A 528 30.59 -2.09 -17.40
C ALA A 528 30.81 -3.23 -18.42
N ALA A 529 30.11 -4.34 -18.27
CA ALA A 529 30.12 -5.44 -19.24
C ALA A 529 29.31 -5.09 -20.52
N PRO A 530 29.52 -5.77 -21.67
CA PRO A 530 30.59 -6.73 -21.96
C PRO A 530 31.96 -6.06 -22.08
N TYR A 531 33.03 -6.86 -21.93
CA TYR A 531 34.40 -6.41 -22.15
C TYR A 531 34.89 -6.76 -23.56
N THR A 532 35.73 -5.91 -24.13
CA THR A 532 36.55 -6.24 -25.31
C THR A 532 38.02 -6.29 -24.92
N TRP A 533 38.79 -7.15 -25.59
CA TRP A 533 40.14 -7.54 -25.18
C TRP A 533 41.18 -7.30 -26.27
N SER A 534 42.36 -6.84 -25.86
CA SER A 534 43.56 -6.76 -26.71
C SER A 534 44.80 -7.16 -25.93
N ALA A 535 45.88 -7.51 -26.64
CA ALA A 535 47.14 -7.91 -26.04
C ALA A 535 48.33 -7.46 -26.89
N THR A 536 49.42 -7.07 -26.23
CA THR A 536 50.70 -6.72 -26.85
C THR A 536 51.82 -7.53 -26.19
N GLY A 537 52.93 -7.73 -26.91
CA GLY A 537 54.08 -8.48 -26.41
C GLY A 537 53.85 -9.98 -26.21
N LEU A 538 52.84 -10.58 -26.85
CA LEU A 538 52.63 -12.03 -26.85
C LEU A 538 53.80 -12.77 -27.53
N PRO A 539 54.19 -13.97 -27.03
CA PRO A 539 55.11 -14.85 -27.73
C PRO A 539 54.65 -15.20 -29.15
N ALA A 540 55.61 -15.40 -30.05
CA ALA A 540 55.33 -15.72 -31.45
C ALA A 540 54.45 -16.97 -31.59
N GLY A 541 53.36 -16.84 -32.35
CA GLY A 541 52.37 -17.89 -32.56
C GLY A 541 51.17 -17.89 -31.59
N LEU A 542 51.07 -16.93 -30.67
CA LEU A 542 49.89 -16.72 -29.80
C LEU A 542 49.10 -15.45 -30.18
N ALA A 543 47.78 -15.49 -29.98
CA ALA A 543 46.87 -14.34 -30.15
C ALA A 543 45.76 -14.36 -29.08
N ILE A 544 45.11 -13.22 -28.81
CA ILE A 544 43.99 -13.12 -27.86
C ILE A 544 42.63 -13.03 -28.59
N GLY A 545 41.64 -13.76 -28.10
CA GLY A 545 40.25 -13.64 -28.55
C GLY A 545 39.60 -12.37 -28.00
N SER A 546 39.29 -11.41 -28.88
CA SER A 546 38.83 -10.06 -28.50
C SER A 546 37.50 -10.02 -27.73
N ALA A 547 36.65 -11.05 -27.87
CA ALA A 547 35.40 -11.18 -27.12
C ALA A 547 35.50 -12.13 -25.90
N THR A 548 36.60 -12.89 -25.76
CA THR A 548 36.71 -13.97 -24.77
C THR A 548 37.78 -13.75 -23.71
N GLY A 549 38.78 -12.89 -23.96
CA GLY A 549 39.92 -12.70 -23.06
C GLY A 549 40.87 -13.90 -23.00
N THR A 550 40.69 -14.91 -23.86
CA THR A 550 41.53 -16.10 -23.92
C THR A 550 42.65 -15.92 -24.93
N VAL A 551 43.89 -16.01 -24.48
CA VAL A 551 45.09 -16.17 -25.31
C VAL A 551 45.18 -17.63 -25.76
N THR A 552 45.28 -17.85 -27.07
CA THR A 552 45.40 -19.18 -27.68
C THR A 552 46.42 -19.19 -28.81
N GLY A 553 46.98 -20.36 -29.11
CA GLY A 553 47.87 -20.59 -30.26
C GLY A 553 48.93 -21.64 -29.95
N THR A 554 50.01 -21.66 -30.72
CA THR A 554 51.16 -22.58 -30.54
C THR A 554 52.44 -21.77 -30.54
N THR A 555 53.24 -21.83 -29.48
CA THR A 555 54.45 -20.99 -29.36
C THR A 555 55.57 -21.47 -30.29
N THR A 556 56.02 -20.62 -31.22
CA THR A 556 56.98 -21.01 -32.29
C THR A 556 58.43 -20.63 -32.00
N THR A 557 58.67 -19.65 -31.12
CA THR A 557 60.02 -19.10 -30.85
C THR A 557 60.31 -19.10 -29.36
N ALA A 558 61.51 -19.54 -28.97
CA ALA A 558 61.96 -19.52 -27.57
C ALA A 558 62.40 -18.11 -27.15
N GLY A 559 62.17 -17.76 -25.89
CA GLY A 559 62.49 -16.45 -25.31
C GLY A 559 61.55 -16.08 -24.17
N THR A 560 61.79 -14.94 -23.52
CA THR A 560 60.86 -14.38 -22.53
C THR A 560 60.24 -13.10 -23.09
N SER A 561 58.91 -13.04 -23.10
CA SER A 561 58.13 -11.91 -23.61
C SER A 561 57.42 -11.19 -22.46
N SER A 562 57.38 -9.85 -22.49
CA SER A 562 56.61 -9.04 -21.55
C SER A 562 55.22 -8.80 -22.12
N VAL A 563 54.27 -9.64 -21.74
CA VAL A 563 52.88 -9.59 -22.24
C VAL A 563 52.11 -8.53 -21.47
N THR A 564 51.41 -7.65 -22.18
CA THR A 564 50.40 -6.78 -21.57
C THR A 564 49.04 -7.08 -22.18
N VAL A 565 48.07 -7.43 -21.33
CA VAL A 565 46.68 -7.68 -21.74
C VAL A 565 45.81 -6.54 -21.23
N THR A 566 44.96 -6.00 -22.10
CA THR A 566 44.08 -4.87 -21.85
C THR A 566 42.62 -5.27 -22.03
N ALA A 567 41.79 -4.95 -21.05
CA ALA A 567 40.34 -4.98 -21.16
C ALA A 567 39.81 -3.56 -21.38
N THR A 568 38.80 -3.43 -22.24
CA THR A 568 38.01 -2.21 -22.43
C THR A 568 36.55 -2.52 -22.08
N ASP A 569 35.95 -1.72 -21.20
CA ASP A 569 34.55 -1.86 -20.79
C ASP A 569 33.57 -1.24 -21.80
N SER A 570 32.28 -1.60 -21.71
CA SER A 570 31.24 -1.14 -22.65
C SER A 570 30.95 0.37 -22.57
N ALA A 571 31.54 1.06 -21.59
CA ALA A 571 31.54 2.51 -21.42
C ALA A 571 32.93 3.12 -21.66
N GLY A 572 33.79 2.44 -22.45
CA GLY A 572 35.05 2.95 -22.98
C GLY A 572 36.22 3.07 -21.99
N LYS A 573 36.09 2.62 -20.74
CA LYS A 573 37.21 2.61 -19.78
C LYS A 573 38.15 1.46 -20.09
N THR A 574 39.45 1.69 -19.98
CA THR A 574 40.49 0.67 -20.18
C THR A 574 41.21 0.33 -18.88
N ALA A 575 41.71 -0.90 -18.80
CA ALA A 575 42.61 -1.35 -17.74
C ALA A 575 43.50 -2.48 -18.27
N SER A 576 44.71 -2.62 -17.71
CA SER A 576 45.70 -3.56 -18.22
C SER A 576 46.42 -4.30 -17.09
N ALA A 577 46.92 -5.50 -17.38
CA ALA A 577 47.87 -6.22 -16.55
C ALA A 577 49.06 -6.70 -17.39
N THR A 578 50.26 -6.56 -16.84
CA THR A 578 51.53 -6.95 -17.48
C THR A 578 52.17 -8.12 -16.73
N PHE A 579 52.63 -9.13 -17.46
CA PHE A 579 53.26 -10.33 -16.91
C PHE A 579 54.27 -10.93 -17.90
N SER A 580 55.24 -11.69 -17.39
CA SER A 580 56.21 -12.40 -18.23
C SER A 580 55.65 -13.73 -18.75
N TRP A 581 55.89 -14.04 -20.01
CA TRP A 581 55.67 -15.36 -20.60
C TRP A 581 57.00 -15.91 -21.11
N THR A 582 57.48 -17.00 -20.52
CA THR A 582 58.73 -17.66 -20.92
C THR A 582 58.44 -18.87 -21.78
N VAL A 583 58.87 -18.83 -23.04
CA VAL A 583 58.87 -19.98 -23.94
C VAL A 583 60.26 -20.61 -23.90
N SER A 584 60.37 -21.76 -23.23
CA SER A 584 61.59 -22.55 -23.19
C SER A 584 61.77 -23.34 -24.48
N THR A 585 63.03 -23.60 -24.87
CA THR A 585 63.33 -24.65 -25.85
C THR A 585 62.94 -26.00 -25.27
N VAL A 586 62.46 -26.93 -26.11
CA VAL A 586 62.29 -28.33 -25.69
C VAL A 586 63.69 -28.95 -25.55
N THR A 587 64.22 -28.96 -24.33
CA THR A 587 65.43 -29.72 -24.00
C THR A 587 65.10 -31.21 -23.92
N GLY A 588 64.79 -31.81 -25.06
CA GLY A 588 64.65 -33.26 -25.18
C GLY A 588 65.92 -33.95 -24.68
N THR A 589 65.77 -35.06 -23.95
CA THR A 589 66.90 -35.91 -23.56
C THR A 589 67.69 -36.31 -24.79
N SER A 590 69.03 -36.36 -24.72
CA SER A 590 69.82 -36.97 -25.80
C SER A 590 69.32 -38.38 -26.11
N PRO A 591 69.41 -38.86 -27.36
CA PRO A 591 69.12 -40.27 -27.65
C PRO A 591 70.12 -41.13 -26.88
N VAL A 592 69.66 -42.25 -26.35
CA VAL A 592 70.47 -43.26 -25.65
C VAL A 592 70.53 -44.48 -26.55
N LEU A 593 71.74 -44.79 -27.04
CA LEU A 593 72.00 -46.01 -27.79
C LEU A 593 72.19 -47.16 -26.79
N GLN A 594 71.35 -48.20 -26.86
CA GLN A 594 71.55 -49.39 -26.05
C GLN A 594 72.80 -50.13 -26.55
N ASN A 595 73.69 -50.49 -25.63
CA ASN A 595 74.89 -51.25 -25.97
C ASN A 595 74.51 -52.71 -26.31
N PRO A 596 74.76 -53.20 -27.54
CA PRO A 596 74.45 -54.58 -27.91
C PRO A 596 75.40 -55.61 -27.26
N GLY A 597 76.43 -55.16 -26.52
CA GLY A 597 77.47 -56.00 -25.96
C GLY A 597 78.53 -56.39 -26.99
N ASN A 598 79.59 -57.05 -26.53
CA ASN A 598 80.66 -57.53 -27.40
C ASN A 598 80.16 -58.67 -28.31
N GLN A 599 80.59 -58.64 -29.58
CA GLN A 599 80.08 -59.51 -30.63
C GLN A 599 81.11 -60.59 -30.98
N VAL A 600 80.69 -61.86 -31.01
CA VAL A 600 81.50 -62.98 -31.51
C VAL A 600 80.93 -63.40 -32.86
N VAL A 601 81.74 -63.35 -33.90
CA VAL A 601 81.34 -63.61 -35.29
C VAL A 601 82.40 -64.44 -36.02
N TYR A 602 82.04 -65.00 -37.17
CA TYR A 602 82.87 -65.96 -37.91
C TYR A 602 83.03 -65.55 -39.38
N ILE A 603 84.16 -65.86 -40.00
CA ILE A 603 84.49 -65.47 -41.37
C ILE A 603 83.48 -66.08 -42.36
N GLY A 604 83.05 -65.26 -43.32
CA GLY A 604 82.08 -65.63 -44.36
C GLY A 604 80.64 -65.83 -43.86
N LYS A 605 80.39 -65.97 -42.55
CA LYS A 605 79.04 -66.13 -41.99
C LYS A 605 78.30 -64.80 -41.98
N PRO A 606 77.03 -64.75 -42.41
CA PRO A 606 76.24 -63.53 -42.39
C PRO A 606 75.93 -63.09 -40.96
N VAL A 607 76.11 -61.80 -40.70
CA VAL A 607 75.81 -61.11 -39.45
C VAL A 607 74.66 -60.14 -39.69
N THR A 608 73.71 -60.10 -38.77
CA THR A 608 72.63 -59.10 -38.71
C THR A 608 72.47 -58.65 -37.26
N LEU A 609 72.78 -57.38 -36.97
CA LEU A 609 72.66 -56.79 -35.64
C LEU A 609 71.86 -55.49 -35.71
N ALA A 610 70.65 -55.48 -35.16
CA ALA A 610 69.81 -54.29 -35.09
C ALA A 610 70.10 -53.49 -33.82
N LEU A 611 70.46 -52.21 -33.96
CA LEU A 611 70.70 -51.31 -32.83
C LEU A 611 69.41 -50.65 -32.35
N GLN A 612 69.26 -50.52 -31.03
CA GLN A 612 68.09 -49.88 -30.41
C GLN A 612 68.47 -48.55 -29.77
N ALA A 613 67.67 -47.51 -30.06
CA ALA A 613 67.83 -46.18 -29.48
C ALA A 613 66.52 -45.71 -28.83
N THR A 614 66.64 -45.04 -27.69
CA THR A 614 65.53 -44.54 -26.86
C THR A 614 65.79 -43.10 -26.41
N GLY A 615 64.76 -42.29 -26.22
CA GLY A 615 64.93 -40.84 -26.01
C GLY A 615 65.35 -40.11 -27.30
N GLY A 616 65.59 -38.81 -27.22
CA GLY A 616 65.87 -37.98 -28.40
C GLY A 616 64.68 -37.79 -29.33
N THR A 617 64.84 -36.91 -30.31
CA THR A 617 63.82 -36.57 -31.31
C THR A 617 63.96 -37.44 -32.56
N LYS A 618 62.98 -38.30 -32.85
CA LYS A 618 62.96 -39.11 -34.08
C LYS A 618 62.80 -38.22 -35.34
N PRO A 619 63.28 -38.64 -36.54
CA PRO A 619 64.00 -39.88 -36.83
C PRO A 619 65.42 -39.93 -36.26
N TYR A 620 66.01 -41.13 -36.21
CA TYR A 620 67.40 -41.35 -35.84
C TYR A 620 68.28 -41.57 -37.07
N ALA A 621 69.52 -41.11 -37.01
CA ALA A 621 70.58 -41.44 -37.95
C ALA A 621 71.67 -42.25 -37.22
N PHE A 622 72.06 -43.39 -37.78
CA PHE A 622 73.05 -44.30 -37.20
C PHE A 622 74.37 -44.28 -37.97
N ARG A 623 75.48 -44.45 -37.26
CA ARG A 623 76.83 -44.51 -37.84
C ARG A 623 77.69 -45.52 -37.08
N ALA A 624 78.59 -46.19 -37.79
CA ALA A 624 79.56 -47.11 -37.22
C ALA A 624 80.97 -46.84 -37.78
N THR A 625 81.99 -47.08 -36.97
CA THR A 625 83.42 -47.01 -37.33
C THR A 625 84.18 -48.11 -36.62
N GLY A 626 85.20 -48.69 -37.26
CA GLY A 626 85.93 -49.84 -36.70
C GLY A 626 85.12 -51.15 -36.71
N LEU A 627 84.17 -51.29 -37.63
CA LEU A 627 83.55 -52.59 -37.91
C LEU A 627 84.57 -53.53 -38.58
N PRO A 628 84.50 -54.85 -38.34
CA PRO A 628 85.19 -55.85 -39.14
C PRO A 628 85.01 -55.66 -40.65
N ALA A 629 86.05 -55.93 -41.43
CA ALA A 629 85.99 -55.87 -42.89
C ALA A 629 84.89 -56.81 -43.41
N GLY A 630 84.05 -56.31 -44.32
CA GLY A 630 82.87 -57.02 -44.82
C GLY A 630 81.56 -56.75 -44.07
N LEU A 631 81.58 -56.00 -42.94
CA LEU A 631 80.37 -55.49 -42.28
C LEU A 631 80.12 -54.00 -42.60
N SER A 632 78.86 -53.61 -42.64
CA SER A 632 78.39 -52.22 -42.89
C SER A 632 77.16 -51.90 -42.04
N ILE A 633 76.77 -50.63 -41.91
CA ILE A 633 75.56 -50.21 -41.19
C ILE A 633 74.62 -49.42 -42.11
N ASN A 634 73.32 -49.73 -42.04
CA ASN A 634 72.30 -48.88 -42.65
C ASN A 634 72.02 -47.67 -41.75
N ALA A 635 72.30 -46.47 -42.25
CA ALA A 635 72.20 -45.23 -41.47
C ALA A 635 70.78 -44.83 -41.05
N ALA A 636 69.73 -45.34 -41.72
CA ALA A 636 68.34 -45.02 -41.39
C ALA A 636 67.69 -46.06 -40.46
N THR A 637 68.06 -47.34 -40.58
CA THR A 637 67.46 -48.43 -39.79
C THR A 637 68.31 -48.87 -38.59
N GLY A 638 69.58 -48.47 -38.53
CA GLY A 638 70.48 -48.87 -37.45
C GLY A 638 70.87 -50.34 -37.45
N VAL A 639 70.64 -51.06 -38.56
CA VAL A 639 71.02 -52.48 -38.70
C VAL A 639 72.42 -52.58 -39.30
N VAL A 640 73.31 -53.28 -38.60
CA VAL A 640 74.62 -53.71 -39.09
C VAL A 640 74.46 -55.03 -39.83
N THR A 641 74.94 -55.13 -41.07
CA THR A 641 74.85 -56.33 -41.91
C THR A 641 76.13 -56.60 -42.71
N GLY A 642 76.34 -57.87 -43.07
CA GLY A 642 77.41 -58.32 -43.96
C GLY A 642 77.99 -59.68 -43.55
N SER A 643 79.13 -60.07 -44.11
CA SER A 643 79.91 -61.24 -43.69
C SER A 643 81.35 -60.83 -43.43
N PRO A 644 81.96 -61.11 -42.26
CA PRO A 644 83.35 -60.77 -41.98
C PRO A 644 84.32 -61.46 -42.96
N THR A 645 85.31 -60.74 -43.47
CA THR A 645 86.27 -61.25 -44.48
C THR A 645 87.69 -61.46 -43.94
N SER A 646 87.97 -61.09 -42.70
CA SER A 646 89.29 -61.24 -42.06
C SER A 646 89.18 -61.58 -40.58
N TRP A 647 90.15 -62.35 -40.08
CA TRP A 647 90.29 -62.70 -38.67
C TRP A 647 90.79 -61.50 -37.86
N GLY A 648 90.35 -61.35 -36.61
CA GLY A 648 90.93 -60.38 -35.69
C GLY A 648 90.03 -59.95 -34.53
N PHE A 649 90.62 -59.15 -33.64
CA PHE A 649 89.96 -58.53 -32.49
C PHE A 649 90.05 -57.01 -32.62
N GLY A 650 88.92 -56.30 -32.49
CA GLY A 650 88.91 -54.84 -32.67
C GLY A 650 87.74 -54.15 -31.97
N ALA A 651 87.96 -52.90 -31.55
CA ALA A 651 86.90 -52.07 -30.98
C ALA A 651 86.21 -51.26 -32.09
N GLY A 652 84.94 -51.57 -32.34
CA GLY A 652 84.05 -50.72 -33.11
C GLY A 652 83.40 -49.66 -32.21
N THR A 653 83.08 -48.50 -32.77
CA THR A 653 82.21 -47.51 -32.13
C THR A 653 80.94 -47.36 -32.96
N LEU A 654 79.80 -47.46 -32.29
CA LEU A 654 78.46 -47.29 -32.85
C LEU A 654 77.89 -45.99 -32.29
N THR A 655 77.23 -45.20 -33.13
CA THR A 655 76.67 -43.88 -32.78
C THR A 655 75.26 -43.77 -33.31
N VAL A 656 74.37 -43.19 -32.50
CA VAL A 656 73.07 -42.67 -32.94
C VAL A 656 73.07 -41.16 -32.77
N THR A 657 72.46 -40.47 -33.74
CA THR A 657 72.17 -39.03 -33.70
C THR A 657 70.67 -38.85 -33.91
N ASP A 658 70.05 -37.93 -33.19
CA ASP A 658 68.62 -37.60 -33.32
C ASP A 658 68.39 -36.42 -34.28
N ALA A 659 67.13 -36.16 -34.63
CA ALA A 659 66.74 -35.04 -35.52
C ALA A 659 66.95 -33.65 -34.89
N ALA A 660 67.32 -33.56 -33.61
CA ALA A 660 67.76 -32.35 -32.93
C ALA A 660 69.30 -32.22 -32.87
N GLY A 661 70.04 -33.10 -33.57
CA GLY A 661 71.50 -33.10 -33.66
C GLY A 661 72.22 -33.64 -32.42
N LYS A 662 71.51 -34.22 -31.45
CA LYS A 662 72.10 -34.81 -30.25
C LYS A 662 72.54 -36.24 -30.52
N SER A 663 73.70 -36.63 -30.01
CA SER A 663 74.27 -37.95 -30.25
C SER A 663 74.59 -38.72 -28.98
N SER A 664 74.61 -40.05 -29.09
CA SER A 664 75.17 -40.99 -28.11
C SER A 664 75.91 -42.10 -28.83
N SER A 665 77.02 -42.55 -28.23
CA SER A 665 77.87 -43.60 -28.80
C SER A 665 78.13 -44.70 -27.78
N VAL A 666 78.31 -45.93 -28.28
CA VAL A 666 78.79 -47.07 -27.49
C VAL A 666 79.97 -47.74 -28.20
N SER A 667 80.92 -48.25 -27.43
CA SER A 667 82.01 -49.09 -27.95
C SER A 667 81.63 -50.57 -27.81
N VAL A 668 81.98 -51.34 -28.85
CA VAL A 668 81.68 -52.77 -28.99
C VAL A 668 82.95 -53.47 -29.44
N THR A 669 83.44 -54.45 -28.68
CA THR A 669 84.51 -55.33 -29.17
C THR A 669 83.94 -56.37 -30.11
N TRP A 670 84.55 -56.50 -31.29
CA TRP A 670 84.28 -57.53 -32.27
C TRP A 670 85.38 -58.58 -32.22
N ASN A 671 84.98 -59.83 -31.99
CA ASN A 671 85.86 -60.99 -31.96
C ASN A 671 85.55 -61.85 -33.19
N VAL A 672 86.41 -61.80 -34.21
CA VAL A 672 86.20 -62.50 -35.49
C VAL A 672 87.07 -63.76 -35.54
N TYR A 673 86.42 -64.93 -35.57
CA TYR A 673 87.05 -66.24 -35.68
C TYR A 673 86.85 -66.84 -37.09
N PHE A 674 87.45 -68.00 -37.36
CA PHE A 674 87.31 -68.74 -38.62
C PHE A 674 85.95 -69.44 -38.72
#